data_AF-A0A0W0XQU5-F1
#
_entry.id   AF-A0A0W0XQU5-F1
#
_cell.length_a   1.000
_cell.length_b   1.000
_cell.length_c   1.000
_cell.angle_alpha   90.00
_cell.angle_beta   90.00
_cell.angle_gamma   90.00
#
_symmetry.space_group_name_H-M   'P 1'
#
loop_
_entity.id
_entity.type
_entity.pdbx_description
1 polymer ?
#
loop_
_entity_poly.entity_id
_entity_poly.type
_entity_poly.pdbx_seq_one_letter_code
_entity_poly.pdbx_strand_id
1 'polypeptide(L)'
;MKTKKIPYYLFLFLLTAGASLILGFLSFGGMYALLPVLPLAFAAFGLSVAYEGEIYFQNIKGAFNKITGRDYLKRHLANQYLLENFPKEEEFNSNEPLPQFFIDYQAQLMEMEKFKHVKLNAASRKRKKQLKQRLRDMENWFALQLFAKDGEGEDMLPLTPYESRLREWLKNHQQKENQDLLASRQRLYRVVQAFSVLAAVFMGIGTTYLLVGEFATIPLLATIPFGFLPAIILPMAIVAGTAYGFLTYNAITDMINNDTLRKWYRRLRDDFKQGVTVKNVFIAVTAVILLGLATALTICTAGTWWTVAKNAQPLFSWMVKIPSVVMGVINPIITGFSALIFNLENTADSLSIIYSALNSGRNFFQRAITGIGKWCAELYARENWGQILNPFRLILKLTIVPLRILFFFGHLVSIGVTADRVPGIPEVLSAILGIISEGFEDMHYFMSHSHEHRHTDFREALKERLGKDHGHSHEADLPTRMLKFIFIPIYFLATLWDYGFSQLNNPEVNQRSPHADFKSAWNKQRGNPFDSETKENVVVETQPSEEWETEQALYHVNLYRQEHFKRTLLKPEVADKKSQKLLELDRSLRGGENKAHELITNEARNPVYKTHRFFSKGPTQTEAFLEKLSNRISPAA
;
A
#
# COMPACT_ATOMS: atom_id res chain seq x y z
N MET A 1 -20.71 4.16 -8.22
CA MET A 1 -19.66 3.11 -8.19
C MET A 1 -19.86 2.13 -9.33
N LYS A 2 -18.81 1.64 -9.99
CA LYS A 2 -18.96 0.57 -11.00
C LYS A 2 -19.36 -0.72 -10.27
N THR A 3 -20.59 -1.21 -10.47
CA THR A 3 -21.16 -2.40 -9.81
C THR A 3 -20.23 -3.62 -9.82
N LYS A 4 -19.40 -3.75 -10.87
CA LYS A 4 -18.35 -4.78 -11.00
C LYS A 4 -17.30 -4.81 -9.87
N LYS A 5 -17.13 -3.72 -9.11
CA LYS A 5 -16.15 -3.65 -8.01
C LYS A 5 -16.73 -4.01 -6.65
N ILE A 6 -18.05 -4.19 -6.54
CA ILE A 6 -18.70 -4.48 -5.25
C ILE A 6 -18.20 -5.81 -4.65
N PRO A 7 -18.13 -6.93 -5.40
CA PRO A 7 -17.64 -8.20 -4.83
C PRO A 7 -16.19 -8.10 -4.35
N TYR A 8 -15.36 -7.35 -5.07
CA TYR A 8 -13.97 -7.11 -4.69
C TYR A 8 -13.84 -6.38 -3.35
N TYR A 9 -14.56 -5.26 -3.18
CA TYR A 9 -14.50 -4.51 -1.92
C TYR A 9 -15.18 -5.23 -0.77
N LEU A 10 -16.26 -5.96 -1.04
CA LEU A 10 -16.93 -6.79 -0.04
C LEU A 10 -16.01 -7.91 0.45
N PHE A 11 -15.33 -8.61 -0.47
CA PHE A 11 -14.37 -9.65 -0.12
C PHE A 11 -13.23 -9.11 0.75
N LEU A 12 -12.62 -7.99 0.34
CA LEU A 12 -11.56 -7.35 1.15
C LEU A 12 -12.08 -6.96 2.53
N PHE A 13 -13.25 -6.33 2.60
CA PHE A 13 -13.83 -5.91 3.87
C PHE A 13 -14.12 -7.09 4.80
N LEU A 14 -14.69 -8.18 4.29
CA LEU A 14 -14.99 -9.37 5.08
C LEU A 14 -13.71 -10.02 5.62
N LEU A 15 -12.66 -10.17 4.80
CA LEU A 15 -11.39 -10.71 5.24
C LEU A 15 -10.72 -9.83 6.30
N THR A 16 -10.69 -8.51 6.08
CA THR A 16 -10.16 -7.55 7.05
C THR A 16 -10.93 -7.64 8.37
N ALA A 17 -12.27 -7.58 8.31
CA ALA A 17 -13.11 -7.69 9.50
C ALA A 17 -12.86 -9.01 10.25
N GLY A 18 -12.74 -10.13 9.53
CA GLY A 18 -12.42 -11.42 10.14
C GLY A 18 -11.07 -11.43 10.85
N ALA A 19 -9.99 -10.96 10.19
CA ALA A 19 -8.67 -10.88 10.79
C ALA A 19 -8.65 -9.96 12.03
N SER A 20 -9.26 -8.77 11.91
CA SER A 20 -9.32 -7.81 13.01
C SER A 20 -10.13 -8.35 14.19
N LEU A 21 -11.25 -9.04 13.94
CA LEU A 21 -12.06 -9.64 15.00
C LEU A 21 -11.29 -10.71 15.78
N ILE A 22 -10.51 -11.57 15.10
CA ILE A 22 -9.70 -12.59 15.78
C ILE A 22 -8.62 -11.94 16.64
N LEU A 23 -7.95 -10.91 16.13
CA LEU A 23 -7.00 -10.15 16.93
C LEU A 23 -7.69 -9.50 18.13
N GLY A 24 -8.89 -8.95 17.94
CA GLY A 24 -9.73 -8.43 19.01
C GLY A 24 -9.98 -9.47 20.09
N PHE A 25 -10.39 -10.68 19.71
CA PHE A 25 -10.63 -11.78 20.65
C PHE A 25 -9.36 -12.24 21.37
N LEU A 26 -8.21 -12.29 20.67
CA LEU A 26 -6.91 -12.55 21.31
C LEU A 26 -6.57 -11.48 22.34
N SER A 27 -6.75 -10.21 21.97
CA SER A 27 -6.49 -9.06 22.84
C SER A 27 -7.42 -9.03 24.06
N PHE A 28 -8.71 -9.34 23.85
CA PHE A 28 -9.67 -9.53 24.93
C PHE A 28 -9.21 -10.62 25.89
N GLY A 29 -8.89 -11.80 25.33
CA GLY A 29 -8.52 -12.97 26.10
C GLY A 29 -7.26 -12.74 26.93
N GLY A 30 -6.21 -12.15 26.35
CA GLY A 30 -4.97 -11.90 27.08
C GLY A 30 -5.11 -10.77 28.09
N MET A 31 -5.82 -9.69 27.75
CA MET A 31 -6.12 -8.64 28.73
C MET A 31 -6.92 -9.19 29.92
N TYR A 32 -7.90 -10.05 29.66
CA TYR A 32 -8.71 -10.66 30.72
C TYR A 32 -7.92 -11.66 31.57
N ALA A 33 -6.96 -12.37 30.99
CA ALA A 33 -6.04 -13.26 31.71
C ALA A 33 -5.12 -12.46 32.65
N LEU A 34 -4.54 -11.38 32.14
CA LEU A 34 -3.66 -10.48 32.91
C LEU A 34 -4.39 -9.71 34.00
N LEU A 35 -5.53 -9.11 33.64
CA LEU A 35 -6.36 -8.32 34.53
C LEU A 35 -7.84 -8.63 34.23
N PRO A 36 -8.55 -9.40 35.08
CA PRO A 36 -9.90 -9.88 34.82
C PRO A 36 -10.98 -8.80 34.99
N VAL A 37 -10.79 -7.67 34.32
CA VAL A 37 -11.65 -6.48 34.32
C VAL A 37 -12.28 -6.36 32.93
N LEU A 38 -13.54 -6.78 32.82
CA LEU A 38 -14.27 -6.83 31.55
C LEU A 38 -14.21 -5.52 30.73
N PRO A 39 -14.40 -4.32 31.31
CA PRO A 39 -14.27 -3.08 30.54
C PRO A 39 -12.90 -2.90 29.89
N LEU A 40 -11.82 -3.31 30.56
CA LEU A 40 -10.47 -3.20 30.03
C LEU A 40 -10.22 -4.22 28.92
N ALA A 41 -10.73 -5.45 29.07
CA ALA A 41 -10.68 -6.47 28.03
C ALA A 41 -11.46 -6.04 26.76
N PHE A 42 -12.63 -5.43 26.91
CA PHE A 42 -13.38 -4.85 25.78
C PHE A 42 -12.69 -3.62 25.18
N ALA A 43 -12.02 -2.80 25.99
CA ALA A 43 -11.23 -1.69 25.47
C ALA A 43 -10.04 -2.21 24.64
N ALA A 44 -9.35 -3.25 25.11
CA ALA A 44 -8.28 -3.92 24.38
C ALA A 44 -8.80 -4.53 23.07
N PHE A 45 -9.94 -5.24 23.10
CA PHE A 45 -10.62 -5.72 21.89
C PHE A 45 -10.87 -4.59 20.88
N GLY A 46 -11.45 -3.47 21.33
CA GLY A 46 -11.81 -2.36 20.44
C GLY A 46 -10.60 -1.66 19.83
N LEU A 47 -9.55 -1.45 20.63
CA LEU A 47 -8.33 -0.76 20.20
C LEU A 47 -7.53 -1.59 19.19
N SER A 48 -7.34 -2.90 19.42
CA SER A 48 -6.69 -3.79 18.44
C SER A 48 -7.43 -3.80 17.10
N VAL A 49 -8.76 -3.98 17.11
CA VAL A 49 -9.58 -3.98 15.90
C VAL A 49 -9.45 -2.65 15.13
N ALA A 50 -9.48 -1.52 15.85
CA ALA A 50 -9.49 -0.19 15.23
C ALA A 50 -8.16 0.17 14.57
N TYR A 51 -7.03 -0.16 15.20
CA TYR A 51 -5.70 0.14 14.67
C TYR A 51 -5.27 -0.86 13.59
N GLU A 52 -5.39 -2.16 13.85
CA GLU A 52 -4.92 -3.21 12.92
C GLU A 52 -5.81 -3.39 11.70
N GLY A 53 -7.07 -2.94 11.75
CA GLY A 53 -7.98 -3.04 10.61
C GLY A 53 -7.44 -2.39 9.34
N GLU A 54 -6.78 -1.23 9.43
CA GLU A 54 -6.21 -0.57 8.24
C GLU A 54 -4.97 -1.32 7.74
N ILE A 55 -4.09 -1.76 8.65
CA ILE A 55 -2.87 -2.52 8.31
C ILE A 55 -3.25 -3.82 7.60
N TYR A 56 -4.20 -4.58 8.16
CA TYR A 56 -4.70 -5.80 7.55
C TYR A 56 -5.41 -5.54 6.22
N PHE A 57 -6.18 -4.45 6.10
CA PHE A 57 -6.79 -4.08 4.82
C PHE A 57 -5.74 -3.85 3.73
N GLN A 58 -4.67 -3.10 4.03
CA GLN A 58 -3.62 -2.84 3.06
C GLN A 58 -2.82 -4.09 2.72
N ASN A 59 -2.49 -4.93 3.71
CA ASN A 59 -1.77 -6.18 3.48
C ASN A 59 -2.59 -7.19 2.67
N ILE A 60 -3.88 -7.39 2.99
CA ILE A 60 -4.77 -8.29 2.23
C ILE A 60 -4.97 -7.78 0.81
N LYS A 61 -5.17 -6.46 0.64
CA LYS A 61 -5.25 -5.83 -0.67
C LYS A 61 -3.94 -5.97 -1.45
N GLY A 62 -2.79 -5.85 -0.79
CA GLY A 62 -1.45 -6.09 -1.33
C GLY A 62 -1.33 -7.50 -1.89
N ALA A 63 -1.60 -8.51 -1.06
CA ALA A 63 -1.59 -9.92 -1.46
C ALA A 63 -2.56 -10.19 -2.62
N PHE A 64 -3.78 -9.66 -2.55
CA PHE A 64 -4.76 -9.84 -3.63
C PHE A 64 -4.25 -9.25 -4.95
N ASN A 65 -3.64 -8.05 -4.93
CA ASN A 65 -3.05 -7.43 -6.11
C ASN A 65 -1.85 -8.22 -6.65
N LYS A 66 -1.07 -8.88 -5.80
CA LYS A 66 0.04 -9.74 -6.22
C LYS A 66 -0.42 -11.04 -6.87
N ILE A 67 -1.54 -11.61 -6.40
CA ILE A 67 -2.12 -12.85 -6.93
C ILE A 67 -2.88 -12.59 -8.23
N THR A 68 -3.74 -11.57 -8.22
CA THR A 68 -4.66 -11.28 -9.35
C THR A 68 -4.10 -10.27 -10.34
N GLY A 69 -3.07 -9.51 -9.95
CA GLY A 69 -2.43 -8.53 -10.80
C GLY A 69 -1.66 -9.21 -11.91
N ARG A 70 -2.17 -9.07 -13.14
CA ARG A 70 -1.48 -9.49 -14.36
C ARG A 70 -0.03 -9.00 -14.37
N ASP A 71 0.91 -9.91 -14.60
CA ASP A 71 2.34 -9.63 -14.71
C ASP A 71 2.89 -8.78 -13.53
N TYR A 72 2.33 -8.91 -12.31
CA TYR A 72 2.75 -8.13 -11.13
C TYR A 72 4.27 -8.25 -10.90
N LEU A 73 4.78 -9.48 -10.83
CA LEU A 73 6.19 -9.73 -10.53
C LEU A 73 7.12 -9.18 -11.62
N LYS A 74 6.70 -9.25 -12.88
CA LYS A 74 7.43 -8.63 -14.00
C LYS A 74 7.52 -7.12 -13.79
N ARG A 75 6.39 -6.46 -13.49
CA ARG A 75 6.37 -5.01 -13.24
C ARG A 75 7.23 -4.62 -12.04
N HIS A 76 7.17 -5.39 -10.95
CA HIS A 76 8.02 -5.17 -9.78
C HIS A 76 9.51 -5.24 -10.14
N LEU A 77 9.94 -6.31 -10.83
CA LEU A 77 11.33 -6.47 -11.25
C LEU A 77 11.76 -5.43 -12.28
N ALA A 78 10.88 -5.04 -13.21
CA ALA A 78 11.16 -4.00 -14.19
C ALA A 78 11.34 -2.63 -13.53
N ASN A 79 10.52 -2.29 -12.53
CA ASN A 79 10.70 -1.07 -11.75
C ASN A 79 11.99 -1.10 -10.94
N GLN A 80 12.33 -2.26 -10.35
CA GLN A 80 13.61 -2.44 -9.67
C GLN A 80 14.79 -2.26 -10.65
N TYR A 81 14.68 -2.82 -11.84
CA TYR A 81 15.67 -2.67 -12.90
C TYR A 81 15.84 -1.20 -13.29
N LEU A 82 14.75 -0.48 -13.53
CA LEU A 82 14.80 0.95 -13.83
C LEU A 82 15.45 1.74 -12.71
N LEU A 83 15.19 1.40 -11.44
CA LEU A 83 15.80 2.09 -10.30
C LEU A 83 17.31 1.83 -10.18
N GLU A 84 17.76 0.62 -10.48
CA GLU A 84 19.16 0.19 -10.30
C GLU A 84 20.04 0.47 -11.53
N ASN A 85 19.47 0.42 -12.74
CA ASN A 85 20.20 0.42 -14.01
C ASN A 85 19.75 1.52 -14.99
N PHE A 86 19.07 2.57 -14.51
CA PHE A 86 18.79 3.73 -15.38
C PHE A 86 20.10 4.34 -15.89
N PRO A 87 20.21 4.71 -17.19
CA PRO A 87 21.39 5.36 -17.73
C PRO A 87 21.83 6.58 -16.91
N LYS A 88 23.12 6.78 -16.74
CA LYS A 88 23.68 7.95 -16.04
C LYS A 88 23.63 9.19 -16.93
N GLU A 89 23.65 10.38 -16.35
CA GLU A 89 23.67 11.66 -17.09
C GLU A 89 24.83 11.76 -18.10
N GLU A 90 25.97 11.14 -17.81
CA GLU A 90 27.11 11.05 -18.72
C GLU A 90 26.78 10.28 -20.00
N GLU A 91 25.94 9.24 -19.91
CA GLU A 91 25.52 8.42 -21.04
C GLU A 91 24.57 9.19 -21.97
N PHE A 92 23.73 10.07 -21.40
CA PHE A 92 22.85 10.97 -22.17
C PHE A 92 23.61 12.00 -23.02
N ASN A 93 24.85 12.31 -22.64
CA ASN A 93 25.72 13.24 -23.36
C ASN A 93 26.81 12.53 -24.17
N SER A 94 26.79 11.19 -24.21
CA SER A 94 27.74 10.38 -24.95
C SER A 94 27.36 10.27 -26.43
N ASN A 95 28.31 9.88 -27.28
CA ASN A 95 28.05 9.59 -28.70
C ASN A 95 27.33 8.24 -28.91
N GLU A 96 27.07 7.46 -27.85
CA GLU A 96 26.36 6.19 -27.96
C GLU A 96 24.84 6.43 -27.98
N PRO A 97 24.10 5.89 -28.98
CA PRO A 97 22.68 6.15 -29.10
C PRO A 97 21.89 5.41 -28.01
N LEU A 98 21.37 6.16 -27.04
CA LEU A 98 20.44 5.64 -26.04
C LEU A 98 19.06 5.35 -26.65
N PRO A 99 18.35 4.31 -26.16
CA PRO A 99 16.97 4.08 -26.52
C PRO A 99 16.07 5.29 -26.19
N GLN A 100 15.22 5.69 -27.14
CA GLN A 100 14.29 6.82 -26.99
C GLN A 100 13.37 6.68 -25.77
N PHE A 101 13.09 5.44 -25.34
CA PHE A 101 12.36 5.14 -24.10
C PHE A 101 12.93 5.85 -22.87
N PHE A 102 14.25 5.83 -22.67
CA PHE A 102 14.85 6.42 -21.47
C PHE A 102 14.75 7.95 -21.50
N ILE A 103 14.89 8.55 -22.68
CA ILE A 103 14.74 9.99 -22.91
C ILE A 103 13.31 10.43 -22.60
N ASP A 104 12.31 9.75 -23.19
CA ASP A 104 10.90 10.05 -22.96
C ASP A 104 10.53 9.85 -21.49
N TYR A 105 11.01 8.78 -20.86
CA TYR A 105 10.68 8.46 -19.47
C TYR A 105 11.25 9.50 -18.50
N GLN A 106 12.50 9.91 -18.72
CA GLN A 106 13.13 10.98 -17.94
C GLN A 106 12.35 12.29 -18.07
N ALA A 107 12.03 12.70 -19.30
CA ALA A 107 11.26 13.92 -19.54
C ALA A 107 9.89 13.90 -18.85
N GLN A 108 9.13 12.81 -18.99
CA GLN A 108 7.81 12.69 -18.37
C GLN A 108 7.88 12.63 -16.84
N LEU A 109 8.94 12.05 -16.26
CA LEU A 109 9.13 12.02 -14.82
C LEU A 109 9.46 13.41 -14.28
N MET A 110 10.36 14.15 -14.93
CA MET A 110 10.70 15.52 -14.54
C MET A 110 9.51 16.48 -14.67
N GLU A 111 8.63 16.28 -15.66
CA GLU A 111 7.35 16.98 -15.73
C GLU A 111 6.45 16.66 -14.54
N MET A 112 6.44 15.43 -14.04
CA MET A 112 5.64 15.04 -12.88
C MET A 112 6.10 15.77 -11.61
N GLU A 113 7.40 15.98 -11.46
CA GLU A 113 7.98 16.73 -10.34
C GLU A 113 7.46 18.18 -10.28
N LYS A 114 7.16 18.80 -11.43
CA LYS A 114 6.56 20.15 -11.49
C LYS A 114 5.17 20.22 -10.80
N PHE A 115 4.47 19.09 -10.69
CA PHE A 115 3.16 18.99 -10.01
C PHE A 115 3.27 18.63 -8.52
N LYS A 116 4.47 18.46 -7.96
CA LYS A 116 4.66 18.21 -6.53
C LYS A 116 4.73 19.51 -5.76
N HIS A 117 4.20 19.49 -4.54
CA HIS A 117 4.17 20.63 -3.62
C HIS A 117 3.46 21.90 -4.16
N VAL A 118 2.80 21.81 -5.31
CA VAL A 118 1.97 22.87 -5.90
C VAL A 118 0.50 22.55 -5.63
N LYS A 119 -0.26 23.56 -5.21
CA LYS A 119 -1.72 23.46 -5.09
C LYS A 119 -2.37 23.59 -6.47
N LEU A 120 -2.89 22.48 -6.98
CA LEU A 120 -3.36 22.37 -8.36
C LEU A 120 -4.85 22.72 -8.52
N ASN A 121 -5.16 23.49 -9.56
CA ASN A 121 -6.53 23.67 -10.06
C ASN A 121 -7.10 22.38 -10.69
N ALA A 122 -8.38 22.33 -11.02
CA ALA A 122 -9.03 21.14 -11.57
C ALA A 122 -8.38 20.62 -12.87
N ALA A 123 -7.94 21.52 -13.76
CA ALA A 123 -7.26 21.18 -15.01
C ALA A 123 -5.88 20.57 -14.75
N SER A 124 -5.05 21.21 -13.93
CA SER A 124 -3.74 20.72 -13.51
C SER A 124 -3.84 19.39 -12.75
N ARG A 125 -4.88 19.17 -11.95
CA ARG A 125 -5.16 17.85 -11.32
C ARG A 125 -5.46 16.78 -12.35
N LYS A 126 -6.22 17.11 -13.40
CA LYS A 126 -6.51 16.21 -14.53
C LYS A 126 -5.24 15.87 -15.30
N ARG A 127 -4.39 16.87 -15.60
CA ARG A 127 -3.08 16.67 -16.25
C ARG A 127 -2.12 15.82 -15.42
N LYS A 128 -1.96 16.11 -14.11
CA LYS A 128 -1.19 15.28 -13.18
C LYS A 128 -1.65 13.83 -13.22
N LYS A 129 -2.97 13.60 -13.25
CA LYS A 129 -3.54 12.25 -13.33
C LYS A 129 -3.23 11.58 -14.67
N GLN A 130 -3.30 12.30 -15.79
CA GLN A 130 -2.92 11.80 -17.12
C GLN A 130 -1.43 11.43 -17.16
N LEU A 131 -0.55 12.33 -16.69
CA LEU A 131 0.89 12.10 -16.64
C LEU A 131 1.25 10.90 -15.74
N LYS A 132 0.59 10.76 -14.59
CA LYS A 132 0.76 9.60 -13.70
C LYS A 132 0.36 8.30 -14.39
N GLN A 133 -0.71 8.35 -15.18
CA GLN A 133 -1.16 7.21 -15.94
C GLN A 133 -0.23 6.89 -17.11
N ARG A 134 0.36 7.89 -17.75
CA ARG A 134 1.35 7.75 -18.83
C ARG A 134 2.63 7.10 -18.33
N LEU A 135 3.23 7.62 -17.25
CA LEU A 135 4.40 6.99 -16.60
C LEU A 135 4.12 5.53 -16.24
N ARG A 136 2.94 5.24 -15.69
CA ARG A 136 2.53 3.87 -15.41
C ARG A 136 2.43 3.00 -16.66
N ASP A 137 2.03 3.55 -17.80
CA ASP A 137 1.99 2.82 -19.07
C ASP A 137 3.40 2.54 -19.58
N MET A 138 4.31 3.51 -19.47
CA MET A 138 5.74 3.35 -19.78
C MET A 138 6.37 2.23 -18.93
N GLU A 139 6.13 2.25 -17.61
CA GLU A 139 6.59 1.21 -16.67
C GLU A 139 6.04 -0.18 -17.05
N ASN A 140 4.75 -0.28 -17.39
CA ASN A 140 4.15 -1.56 -17.78
C ASN A 140 4.67 -2.07 -19.13
N TRP A 141 4.81 -1.18 -20.12
CA TRP A 141 5.31 -1.52 -21.44
C TRP A 141 6.78 -1.94 -21.35
N PHE A 142 7.61 -1.20 -20.61
CA PHE A 142 9.00 -1.55 -20.35
C PHE A 142 9.14 -2.94 -19.72
N ALA A 143 8.26 -3.29 -18.78
CA ALA A 143 8.24 -4.63 -18.20
C ALA A 143 7.97 -5.73 -19.25
N LEU A 144 7.13 -5.47 -20.26
CA LEU A 144 6.95 -6.42 -21.36
C LEU A 144 8.23 -6.59 -22.18
N GLN A 145 8.94 -5.49 -22.44
CA GLN A 145 10.17 -5.52 -23.24
C GLN A 145 11.34 -6.20 -22.51
N LEU A 146 11.51 -5.92 -21.21
CA LEU A 146 12.53 -6.56 -20.39
C LEU A 146 12.36 -8.08 -20.33
N PHE A 147 11.12 -8.56 -20.24
CA PHE A 147 10.82 -9.99 -20.12
C PHE A 147 10.35 -10.65 -21.42
N ALA A 148 10.52 -9.99 -22.56
CA ALA A 148 10.26 -10.58 -23.87
C ALA A 148 11.30 -11.66 -24.18
N LYS A 149 10.85 -12.84 -24.64
CA LYS A 149 11.76 -13.88 -25.14
C LYS A 149 12.01 -13.70 -26.63
N ASP A 150 13.18 -14.11 -27.09
CA ASP A 150 13.49 -14.16 -28.51
C ASP A 150 12.48 -15.08 -29.23
N GLY A 151 11.76 -14.53 -30.20
CA GLY A 151 10.76 -15.25 -30.99
C GLY A 151 9.38 -15.45 -30.35
N GLU A 152 9.10 -14.92 -29.15
CA GLU A 152 7.75 -14.96 -28.58
C GLU A 152 6.87 -13.80 -29.07
N GLY A 153 5.92 -14.12 -29.94
CA GLY A 153 4.78 -13.31 -30.36
C GLY A 153 3.82 -14.18 -31.19
N GLU A 154 2.59 -14.38 -30.72
CA GLU A 154 1.53 -14.97 -31.57
C GLU A 154 1.30 -13.97 -32.72
N ASP A 155 1.69 -14.37 -33.94
CA ASP A 155 1.64 -13.64 -35.21
C ASP A 155 2.79 -12.62 -35.41
N MET A 156 3.78 -13.01 -36.22
CA MET A 156 5.01 -12.26 -36.59
C MET A 156 4.73 -10.88 -37.20
N LEU A 157 4.35 -9.89 -36.39
CA LEU A 157 4.42 -8.49 -36.77
C LEU A 157 5.82 -7.94 -36.47
N PRO A 158 6.42 -7.16 -37.38
CA PRO A 158 7.73 -6.57 -37.15
C PRO A 158 7.68 -5.63 -35.94
N LEU A 159 8.75 -5.70 -35.14
CA LEU A 159 8.96 -4.76 -34.04
C LEU A 159 9.10 -3.34 -34.62
N THR A 160 8.61 -2.34 -33.90
CA THR A 160 8.86 -0.95 -34.30
C THR A 160 10.33 -0.58 -34.07
N PRO A 161 10.85 0.50 -34.68
CA PRO A 161 12.19 0.98 -34.40
C PRO A 161 12.41 1.30 -32.91
N TYR A 162 11.40 1.86 -32.24
CA TYR A 162 11.41 2.19 -30.82
C TYR A 162 11.58 0.92 -29.96
N GLU A 163 10.77 -0.10 -30.22
CA GLU A 163 10.81 -1.39 -29.53
C GLU A 163 12.11 -2.15 -29.79
N SER A 164 12.56 -2.18 -31.05
CA SER A 164 13.77 -2.90 -31.46
C SER A 164 15.02 -2.36 -30.79
N ARG A 165 15.20 -1.03 -30.81
CA ARG A 165 16.37 -0.38 -30.18
C ARG A 165 16.43 -0.65 -28.69
N LEU A 166 15.29 -0.57 -28.00
CA LEU A 166 15.26 -0.86 -26.56
C LEU A 166 15.61 -2.33 -26.30
N ARG A 167 15.01 -3.28 -27.03
CA ARG A 167 15.31 -4.71 -26.84
C ARG A 167 16.77 -5.05 -27.12
N GLU A 168 17.35 -4.48 -28.17
CA GLU A 168 18.76 -4.66 -28.49
C GLU A 168 19.67 -4.11 -27.38
N TRP A 169 19.36 -2.91 -26.88
CA TRP A 169 20.08 -2.35 -25.73
C TRP A 169 19.96 -3.26 -24.49
N LEU A 170 18.75 -3.72 -24.16
CA LEU A 170 18.51 -4.57 -23.00
C LEU A 170 19.28 -5.90 -23.05
N LYS A 171 19.44 -6.51 -24.23
CA LYS A 171 20.22 -7.75 -24.40
C LYS A 171 21.65 -7.63 -23.84
N ASN A 172 22.25 -6.46 -23.99
CA ASN A 172 23.59 -6.16 -23.49
C ASN A 172 23.61 -5.60 -22.05
N HIS A 173 22.43 -5.32 -21.48
CA HIS A 173 22.28 -4.70 -20.15
C HIS A 173 21.49 -5.59 -19.20
N GLN A 174 22.00 -6.80 -18.90
CA GLN A 174 21.47 -7.71 -17.87
C GLN A 174 20.02 -8.21 -18.10
N GLN A 175 19.49 -8.17 -19.32
CA GLN A 175 18.14 -8.70 -19.60
C GLN A 175 18.00 -10.17 -19.21
N LYS A 176 18.99 -11.00 -19.58
CA LYS A 176 18.99 -12.44 -19.26
C LYS A 176 18.99 -12.71 -17.75
N GLU A 177 19.82 -11.98 -17.00
CA GLU A 177 19.88 -12.10 -15.54
C GLU A 177 18.53 -11.79 -14.89
N ASN A 178 17.83 -10.76 -15.38
CA ASN A 178 16.50 -10.40 -14.90
C ASN A 178 15.45 -11.45 -15.27
N GLN A 179 15.52 -12.02 -16.48
CA GLN A 179 14.64 -13.12 -16.90
C GLN A 179 14.84 -14.38 -16.05
N ASP A 180 16.07 -14.73 -15.73
CA ASP A 180 16.39 -15.84 -14.83
C ASP A 180 15.90 -15.57 -13.40
N LEU A 181 16.07 -14.32 -12.92
CA LEU A 181 15.54 -13.87 -11.64
C LEU A 181 14.02 -13.97 -11.58
N LEU A 182 13.31 -13.59 -12.66
CA LEU A 182 11.86 -13.75 -12.77
C LEU A 182 11.47 -15.23 -12.66
N ALA A 183 12.12 -16.12 -13.40
CA ALA A 183 11.82 -17.55 -13.37
C ALA A 183 12.07 -18.18 -11.99
N SER A 184 13.11 -17.73 -11.29
CA SER A 184 13.40 -18.11 -9.91
C SER A 184 12.32 -17.63 -8.94
N ARG A 185 11.99 -16.32 -8.96
CA ARG A 185 10.97 -15.73 -8.09
C ARG A 185 9.57 -16.29 -8.35
N GLN A 186 9.22 -16.62 -9.59
CA GLN A 186 7.95 -17.27 -9.93
C GLN A 186 7.83 -18.68 -9.32
N ARG A 187 8.93 -19.44 -9.24
CA ARG A 187 8.95 -20.73 -8.55
C ARG A 187 8.77 -20.53 -7.05
N LEU A 188 9.49 -19.57 -6.47
CA LEU A 188 9.37 -19.26 -5.05
C LEU A 188 7.96 -18.78 -4.69
N TYR A 189 7.33 -17.93 -5.50
CA TYR A 189 5.95 -17.49 -5.32
C TYR A 189 4.97 -18.66 -5.24
N ARG A 190 5.13 -19.70 -6.06
CA ARG A 190 4.29 -20.91 -6.00
C ARG A 190 4.47 -21.68 -4.69
N VAL A 191 5.70 -21.78 -4.21
CA VAL A 191 6.00 -22.39 -2.90
C VAL A 191 5.35 -21.57 -1.78
N VAL A 192 5.47 -20.24 -1.85
CA VAL A 192 4.85 -19.32 -0.88
C VAL A 192 3.33 -19.44 -0.91
N GLN A 193 2.70 -19.53 -2.08
CA GLN A 193 1.25 -19.77 -2.18
C GLN A 193 0.83 -21.06 -1.47
N ALA A 194 1.56 -22.16 -1.70
CA ALA A 194 1.28 -23.44 -1.04
C ALA A 194 1.43 -23.32 0.48
N PHE A 195 2.49 -22.67 0.95
CA PHE A 195 2.71 -22.41 2.37
C PHE A 195 1.61 -21.52 2.98
N SER A 196 1.19 -20.46 2.29
CA SER A 196 0.13 -19.56 2.75
C SER A 196 -1.23 -20.25 2.85
N VAL A 197 -1.55 -21.17 1.93
CA VAL A 197 -2.76 -22.01 2.04
C VAL A 197 -2.67 -22.93 3.25
N LEU A 198 -1.50 -23.53 3.48
CA LEU A 198 -1.27 -24.37 4.66
C LEU A 198 -1.44 -23.56 5.95
N ALA A 199 -0.82 -22.38 6.03
CA ALA A 199 -0.96 -21.44 7.14
C ALA A 199 -2.43 -21.05 7.35
N ALA A 200 -3.18 -20.76 6.28
CA ALA A 200 -4.60 -20.44 6.37
C ALA A 200 -5.44 -21.56 6.99
N VAL A 201 -5.19 -22.80 6.61
CA VAL A 201 -5.90 -23.98 7.15
C VAL A 201 -5.60 -24.15 8.64
N PHE A 202 -4.32 -24.14 9.01
CA PHE A 202 -3.90 -24.31 10.40
C PHE A 202 -4.39 -23.18 11.30
N MET A 203 -4.30 -21.94 10.81
CA MET A 203 -4.80 -20.76 11.49
C MET A 203 -6.33 -20.78 11.62
N GLY A 204 -7.05 -21.21 10.59
CA GLY A 204 -8.50 -21.41 10.67
C GLY A 204 -8.89 -22.46 11.71
N ILE A 205 -8.21 -23.61 11.73
CA ILE A 205 -8.42 -24.66 12.74
C ILE A 205 -8.11 -24.11 14.14
N GLY A 206 -6.95 -23.48 14.35
CA GLY A 206 -6.59 -22.86 15.62
C GLY A 206 -7.64 -21.86 16.09
N THR A 207 -8.15 -21.04 15.17
CA THR A 207 -9.19 -20.03 15.45
C THR A 207 -10.47 -20.66 15.99
N THR A 208 -10.86 -21.86 15.54
CA THR A 208 -12.05 -22.53 16.10
C THR A 208 -11.88 -22.84 17.59
N TYR A 209 -10.69 -23.30 18.02
CA TYR A 209 -10.38 -23.53 19.44
C TYR A 209 -10.39 -22.22 20.23
N LEU A 210 -9.75 -21.17 19.69
CA LEU A 210 -9.73 -19.85 20.30
C LEU A 210 -11.16 -19.34 20.55
N LEU A 211 -11.99 -19.32 19.50
CA LEU A 211 -13.33 -18.75 19.57
C LEU A 211 -14.23 -19.51 20.55
N VAL A 212 -14.09 -20.83 20.68
CA VAL A 212 -14.85 -21.60 21.69
C VAL A 212 -14.48 -21.13 23.10
N GLY A 213 -13.19 -20.94 23.39
CA GLY A 213 -12.73 -20.44 24.70
C GLY A 213 -13.21 -19.01 24.99
N GLU A 214 -13.10 -18.12 24.02
CA GLU A 214 -13.50 -16.72 24.20
C GLU A 214 -15.04 -16.57 24.31
N PHE A 215 -15.81 -17.36 23.55
CA PHE A 215 -17.28 -17.37 23.67
C PHE A 215 -17.74 -17.88 25.05
N ALA A 216 -17.03 -18.84 25.64
CA ALA A 216 -17.31 -19.31 26.99
C ALA A 216 -16.99 -18.25 28.07
N THR A 217 -16.08 -17.31 27.78
CA THR A 217 -15.60 -16.30 28.72
C THR A 217 -16.44 -15.03 28.68
N ILE A 218 -16.95 -14.65 27.50
CA ILE A 218 -17.77 -13.43 27.33
C ILE A 218 -19.22 -13.72 27.78
N PRO A 219 -19.74 -13.05 28.83
CA PRO A 219 -21.02 -13.42 29.45
C PRO A 219 -22.20 -13.52 28.48
N LEU A 220 -22.29 -12.61 27.52
CA LEU A 220 -23.36 -12.61 26.51
C LEU A 220 -23.23 -13.80 25.54
N LEU A 221 -22.00 -14.12 25.12
CA LEU A 221 -21.74 -15.20 24.16
C LEU A 221 -21.82 -16.58 24.81
N ALA A 222 -21.52 -16.66 26.11
CA ALA A 222 -21.62 -17.89 26.90
C ALA A 222 -23.06 -18.41 27.02
N THR A 223 -24.06 -17.54 26.79
CA THR A 223 -25.48 -17.95 26.77
C THR A 223 -25.88 -18.69 25.49
N ILE A 224 -25.03 -18.67 24.44
CA ILE A 224 -25.33 -19.34 23.17
C ILE A 224 -25.20 -20.86 23.37
N PRO A 225 -26.24 -21.66 23.05
CA PRO A 225 -26.17 -23.10 23.17
C PRO A 225 -25.02 -23.69 22.35
N PHE A 226 -24.29 -24.66 22.92
CA PHE A 226 -23.13 -25.28 22.27
C PHE A 226 -23.45 -25.84 20.87
N GLY A 227 -24.65 -26.40 20.67
CA GLY A 227 -25.09 -26.91 19.37
C GLY A 227 -25.24 -25.84 18.27
N PHE A 228 -25.35 -24.55 18.63
CA PHE A 228 -25.42 -23.44 17.69
C PHE A 228 -24.06 -22.79 17.40
N LEU A 229 -23.05 -23.03 18.25
CA LEU A 229 -21.70 -22.49 18.06
C LEU A 229 -21.09 -22.81 16.69
N PRO A 230 -21.26 -24.02 16.11
CA PRO A 230 -20.74 -24.31 14.78
C PRO A 230 -21.22 -23.34 13.68
N ALA A 231 -22.48 -22.91 13.73
CA ALA A 231 -23.05 -22.01 12.73
C ALA A 231 -22.44 -20.60 12.79
N ILE A 232 -21.88 -20.20 13.93
CA ILE A 232 -21.27 -18.90 14.15
C ILE A 232 -19.74 -18.97 14.00
N ILE A 233 -19.10 -19.92 14.68
CA ILE A 233 -17.65 -20.04 14.78
C ILE A 233 -17.03 -20.48 13.45
N LEU A 234 -17.64 -21.42 12.73
CA LEU A 234 -17.05 -21.96 11.50
C LEU A 234 -16.89 -20.89 10.41
N PRO A 235 -17.89 -20.07 10.08
CA PRO A 235 -17.70 -18.96 9.13
C PRO A 235 -16.60 -17.99 9.55
N MET A 236 -16.55 -17.61 10.83
CA MET A 236 -15.51 -16.69 11.34
C MET A 236 -14.11 -17.29 11.22
N ALA A 237 -13.94 -18.56 11.57
CA ALA A 237 -12.68 -19.27 11.46
C ALA A 237 -12.20 -19.42 10.00
N ILE A 238 -13.11 -19.67 9.05
CA ILE A 238 -12.77 -19.74 7.62
C ILE A 238 -12.31 -18.39 7.10
N VAL A 239 -13.04 -17.32 7.43
CA VAL A 239 -12.69 -15.95 7.00
C VAL A 239 -11.36 -15.53 7.61
N ALA A 240 -11.15 -15.78 8.91
CA ALA A 240 -9.91 -15.45 9.60
C ALA A 240 -8.72 -16.25 9.06
N GLY A 241 -8.85 -17.57 8.92
CA GLY A 241 -7.81 -18.41 8.34
C GLY A 241 -7.44 -17.95 6.92
N THR A 242 -8.45 -17.66 6.08
CA THR A 242 -8.21 -17.10 4.74
C THR A 242 -7.46 -15.78 4.82
N ALA A 243 -7.90 -14.85 5.67
CA ALA A 243 -7.27 -13.55 5.83
C ALA A 243 -5.79 -13.69 6.26
N TYR A 244 -5.49 -14.55 7.24
CA TYR A 244 -4.12 -14.86 7.64
C TYR A 244 -3.30 -15.46 6.49
N GLY A 245 -3.87 -16.33 5.65
CA GLY A 245 -3.19 -16.80 4.44
C GLY A 245 -2.78 -15.66 3.50
N PHE A 246 -3.66 -14.68 3.27
CA PHE A 246 -3.34 -13.49 2.48
C PHE A 246 -2.27 -12.64 3.16
N LEU A 247 -2.35 -12.45 4.47
CA LEU A 247 -1.34 -11.75 5.27
C LEU A 247 0.03 -12.44 5.06
N THR A 248 0.15 -13.73 5.39
CA THR A 248 1.39 -14.51 5.25
C THR A 248 1.95 -14.45 3.83
N TYR A 249 1.08 -14.57 2.82
CA TYR A 249 1.48 -14.43 1.42
C TYR A 249 2.07 -13.05 1.15
N ASN A 250 1.44 -11.98 1.65
CA ASN A 250 1.91 -10.62 1.45
C ASN A 250 3.31 -10.43 2.03
N ALA A 251 3.50 -10.75 3.31
CA ALA A 251 4.76 -10.55 4.03
C ALA A 251 5.92 -11.32 3.40
N ILE A 252 5.73 -12.62 3.11
CA ILE A 252 6.79 -13.43 2.51
C ILE A 252 7.16 -12.90 1.12
N THR A 253 6.16 -12.58 0.29
CA THR A 253 6.43 -12.07 -1.05
C THR A 253 7.05 -10.67 -1.03
N ASP A 254 6.70 -9.81 -0.08
CA ASP A 254 7.38 -8.52 0.11
C ASP A 254 8.83 -8.75 0.50
N MET A 255 9.11 -9.55 1.53
CA MET A 255 10.47 -9.87 1.97
C MET A 255 11.35 -10.39 0.81
N ILE A 256 10.81 -11.29 -0.03
CA ILE A 256 11.49 -11.81 -1.24
C ILE A 256 11.72 -10.70 -2.27
N ASN A 257 10.67 -9.93 -2.58
CA ASN A 257 10.73 -8.90 -3.61
C ASN A 257 11.70 -7.78 -3.28
N ASN A 258 11.80 -7.52 -1.99
CA ASN A 258 12.56 -6.45 -1.39
C ASN A 258 14.02 -6.81 -1.17
N ASP A 259 14.35 -8.11 -1.22
CA ASP A 259 15.63 -8.68 -0.79
C ASP A 259 15.97 -8.20 0.65
N THR A 260 14.94 -8.14 1.52
CA THR A 260 15.00 -7.45 2.82
C THR A 260 16.16 -7.93 3.68
N LEU A 261 16.23 -9.24 3.93
CA LEU A 261 17.27 -9.86 4.76
C LEU A 261 18.68 -9.64 4.20
N ARG A 262 18.85 -9.75 2.88
CA ARG A 262 20.16 -9.59 2.24
C ARG A 262 20.62 -8.15 2.27
N LYS A 263 19.72 -7.18 2.00
CA LYS A 263 20.02 -5.75 2.09
C LYS A 263 20.36 -5.34 3.52
N TRP A 264 19.61 -5.86 4.49
CA TRP A 264 19.85 -5.65 5.91
C TRP A 264 21.25 -6.14 6.33
N TYR A 265 21.57 -7.40 6.01
CA TYR A 265 22.88 -7.98 6.29
C TYR A 265 24.02 -7.24 5.59
N ARG A 266 23.86 -6.91 4.29
CA ARG A 266 24.86 -6.17 3.52
C ARG A 266 25.11 -4.80 4.14
N ARG A 267 24.07 -4.05 4.49
CA ARG A 267 24.21 -2.73 5.13
C ARG A 267 24.99 -2.83 6.43
N LEU A 268 24.59 -3.72 7.35
CA LEU A 268 25.31 -3.91 8.62
C LEU A 268 26.78 -4.26 8.39
N ARG A 269 27.05 -5.24 7.52
CA ARG A 269 28.41 -5.67 7.19
C ARG A 269 29.23 -4.54 6.57
N ASP A 270 28.66 -3.81 5.62
CA ASP A 270 29.36 -2.77 4.87
C ASP A 270 29.61 -1.54 5.76
N ASP A 271 28.72 -1.22 6.71
CA ASP A 271 28.93 -0.20 7.73
C ASP A 271 30.12 -0.56 8.65
N PHE A 272 30.23 -1.83 9.09
CA PHE A 272 31.39 -2.28 9.87
C PHE A 272 32.69 -2.29 9.08
N LYS A 273 32.63 -2.53 7.77
CA LYS A 273 33.82 -2.42 6.90
C LYS A 273 34.35 -1.00 6.78
N GLN A 274 33.48 0.01 6.90
CA GLN A 274 33.88 1.42 6.90
C GLN A 274 34.51 1.88 8.22
N GLY A 275 34.47 1.04 9.26
CA GLY A 275 35.07 1.28 10.57
C GLY A 275 34.10 1.09 11.74
N VAL A 276 34.65 0.85 12.93
CA VAL A 276 33.86 0.72 14.17
C VAL A 276 33.58 2.11 14.73
N THR A 277 32.37 2.62 14.51
CA THR A 277 31.88 3.88 15.07
C THR A 277 30.81 3.61 16.13
N VAL A 278 30.61 4.54 17.08
CA VAL A 278 29.52 4.43 18.08
C VAL A 278 28.16 4.22 17.40
N LYS A 279 27.93 4.89 16.27
CA LYS A 279 26.74 4.75 15.45
C LYS A 279 26.59 3.32 14.90
N ASN A 280 27.63 2.75 14.30
CA ASN A 280 27.58 1.41 13.71
C ASN A 280 27.38 0.34 14.80
N VAL A 281 28.05 0.49 15.95
CA VAL A 281 27.85 -0.38 17.12
C VAL A 281 26.40 -0.28 17.63
N PHE A 282 25.87 0.93 17.76
CA PHE A 282 24.48 1.13 18.18
C PHE A 282 23.49 0.46 17.22
N ILE A 283 23.62 0.69 15.91
CA ILE A 283 22.75 0.07 14.89
C ILE A 283 22.83 -1.46 14.96
N ALA A 284 24.03 -2.02 15.15
CA ALA A 284 24.22 -3.46 15.26
C ALA A 284 23.60 -4.05 16.52
N VAL A 285 23.75 -3.37 17.67
CA VAL A 285 23.11 -3.78 18.93
C VAL A 285 21.59 -3.71 18.80
N THR A 286 21.05 -2.63 18.23
CA THR A 286 19.62 -2.50 17.95
C THR A 286 19.13 -3.61 17.02
N ALA A 287 19.87 -3.92 15.95
CA ALA A 287 19.56 -5.01 15.04
C ALA A 287 19.49 -6.38 15.76
N VAL A 288 20.43 -6.67 16.65
CA VAL A 288 20.44 -7.90 17.46
C VAL A 288 19.26 -7.92 18.43
N ILE A 289 18.95 -6.80 19.09
CA ILE A 289 17.81 -6.68 20.01
C ILE A 289 16.50 -6.94 19.27
N LEU A 290 16.28 -6.27 18.12
CA LEU A 290 15.05 -6.44 17.34
C LEU A 290 14.91 -7.87 16.80
N LEU A 291 16.00 -8.49 16.33
CA LEU A 291 15.98 -9.89 15.91
C LEU A 291 15.66 -10.84 17.08
N GLY A 292 16.22 -10.54 18.26
CA GLY A 292 15.91 -11.25 19.51
C GLY A 292 14.43 -11.11 19.88
N LEU A 293 13.86 -9.91 19.80
CA LEU A 293 12.44 -9.64 20.03
C LEU A 293 11.55 -10.39 19.03
N ALA A 294 11.86 -10.33 17.73
CA ALA A 294 11.12 -11.05 16.69
C ALA A 294 11.10 -12.57 16.94
N THR A 295 12.24 -13.12 17.38
CA THR A 295 12.37 -14.54 17.72
C THR A 295 11.58 -14.88 19.00
N ALA A 296 11.66 -14.04 20.03
CA ALA A 296 10.92 -14.22 21.27
C ALA A 296 9.40 -14.19 21.01
N LEU A 297 8.90 -13.21 20.26
CA LEU A 297 7.49 -13.09 19.88
C LEU A 297 7.00 -14.25 19.03
N THR A 298 7.87 -14.81 18.18
CA THR A 298 7.58 -16.03 17.43
C THR A 298 7.31 -17.20 18.36
N ILE A 299 8.20 -17.40 19.34
CA ILE A 299 8.03 -18.43 20.38
C ILE A 299 6.75 -18.18 21.17
N CYS A 300 6.47 -16.92 21.51
CA CYS A 300 5.27 -16.58 22.26
C CYS A 300 3.97 -16.86 21.47
N THR A 301 3.97 -16.53 20.18
CA THR A 301 2.84 -16.82 19.30
C THR A 301 2.61 -18.33 19.16
N ALA A 302 3.69 -19.08 18.92
CA ALA A 302 3.63 -20.54 18.83
C ALA A 302 3.13 -21.18 20.16
N GLY A 303 3.64 -20.70 21.30
CA GLY A 303 3.22 -21.13 22.62
C GLY A 303 1.75 -20.81 22.92
N THR A 304 1.27 -19.63 22.52
CA THR A 304 -0.15 -19.25 22.65
C THR A 304 -1.05 -20.22 21.88
N TRP A 305 -0.72 -20.54 20.62
CA TRP A 305 -1.48 -21.51 19.82
C TRP A 305 -1.41 -22.93 20.37
N TRP A 306 -0.28 -23.32 20.94
CA TRP A 306 -0.16 -24.58 21.68
C TRP A 306 -1.11 -24.63 22.88
N THR A 307 -1.10 -23.60 23.73
CA THR A 307 -1.94 -23.50 24.93
C THR A 307 -3.42 -23.52 24.56
N VAL A 308 -3.82 -22.73 23.56
CA VAL A 308 -5.20 -22.69 23.06
C VAL A 308 -5.64 -24.07 22.58
N ALA A 309 -4.83 -24.77 21.80
CA ALA A 309 -5.17 -26.10 21.30
C ALA A 309 -5.24 -27.18 22.40
N LYS A 310 -4.51 -27.01 23.50
CA LYS A 310 -4.51 -27.95 24.63
C LYS A 310 -5.64 -27.73 25.62
N ASN A 311 -6.02 -26.48 25.87
CA ASN A 311 -6.94 -26.11 26.94
C ASN A 311 -8.36 -25.82 26.47
N ALA A 312 -8.55 -25.47 25.19
CA ALA A 312 -9.89 -25.20 24.67
C ALA A 312 -10.63 -26.50 24.31
N GLN A 313 -11.93 -26.54 24.61
CA GLN A 313 -12.78 -27.62 24.14
C GLN A 313 -12.93 -27.56 22.61
N PRO A 314 -12.82 -28.70 21.91
CA PRO A 314 -12.99 -28.74 20.47
C PRO A 314 -14.45 -28.50 20.09
N LEU A 315 -14.67 -27.73 19.02
CA LEU A 315 -15.99 -27.41 18.49
C LEU A 315 -16.72 -28.67 17.95
N PHE A 316 -15.97 -29.59 17.35
CA PHE A 316 -16.51 -30.83 16.80
C PHE A 316 -15.81 -32.05 17.39
N SER A 317 -16.54 -33.16 17.53
CA SER A 317 -16.02 -34.43 18.07
C SER A 317 -14.86 -35.01 17.25
N TRP A 318 -14.82 -34.79 15.93
CA TRP A 318 -13.72 -35.25 15.08
C TRP A 318 -12.41 -34.50 15.33
N MET A 319 -12.46 -33.28 15.87
CA MET A 319 -11.25 -32.50 16.14
C MET A 319 -10.42 -33.11 17.28
N VAL A 320 -11.05 -33.85 18.19
CA VAL A 320 -10.37 -34.67 19.21
C VAL A 320 -9.49 -35.75 18.56
N LYS A 321 -9.85 -36.20 17.34
CA LYS A 321 -9.13 -37.24 16.60
C LYS A 321 -7.95 -36.69 15.79
N ILE A 322 -7.77 -35.37 15.71
CA ILE A 322 -6.58 -34.80 15.08
C ILE A 322 -5.37 -35.25 15.91
N PRO A 323 -4.35 -35.89 15.29
CA PRO A 323 -3.19 -36.37 16.03
C PRO A 323 -2.55 -35.25 16.86
N SER A 324 -2.18 -35.55 18.10
CA SER A 324 -1.59 -34.57 19.03
C SER A 324 -0.32 -33.93 18.47
N VAL A 325 0.41 -34.63 17.61
CA VAL A 325 1.57 -34.10 16.87
C VAL A 325 1.18 -33.00 15.89
N VAL A 326 0.00 -33.07 15.26
CA VAL A 326 -0.46 -32.05 14.30
C VAL A 326 -0.82 -30.76 15.02
N MET A 327 -1.65 -30.83 16.07
CA MET A 327 -2.08 -29.64 16.81
C MET A 327 -1.01 -29.12 17.77
N GLY A 328 -0.16 -30.01 18.29
CA GLY A 328 0.92 -29.65 19.19
C GLY A 328 2.17 -29.20 18.43
N VAL A 329 2.65 -29.95 17.46
CA VAL A 329 3.97 -29.65 16.85
C VAL A 329 3.81 -28.86 15.56
N ILE A 330 3.01 -29.39 14.62
CA ILE A 330 2.93 -28.85 13.27
C ILE A 330 2.25 -27.48 13.24
N ASN A 331 1.12 -27.33 13.93
CA ASN A 331 0.38 -26.07 13.95
C ASN A 331 1.20 -24.90 14.51
N PRO A 332 1.80 -24.98 15.72
CA PRO A 332 2.68 -23.92 16.25
C PRO A 332 3.91 -23.63 15.39
N ILE A 333 4.48 -24.63 14.70
CA ILE A 333 5.61 -24.39 13.79
C ILE A 333 5.15 -23.54 12.60
N ILE A 334 4.01 -23.85 12.00
CA ILE A 334 3.52 -23.14 10.82
C ILE A 334 3.07 -21.72 11.19
N THR A 335 2.30 -21.57 12.28
CA THR A 335 1.87 -20.25 12.76
C THR A 335 3.04 -19.42 13.27
N GLY A 336 3.99 -20.05 13.98
CA GLY A 336 5.23 -19.44 14.43
C GLY A 336 6.11 -18.97 13.26
N PHE A 337 6.34 -19.81 12.24
CA PHE A 337 7.13 -19.41 11.08
C PHE A 337 6.47 -18.28 10.29
N SER A 338 5.13 -18.28 10.18
CA SER A 338 4.40 -17.15 9.61
C SER A 338 4.63 -15.88 10.44
N ALA A 339 4.49 -15.94 11.76
CA ALA A 339 4.72 -14.80 12.66
C ALA A 339 6.16 -14.30 12.61
N LEU A 340 7.14 -15.20 12.50
CA LEU A 340 8.55 -14.85 12.36
C LEU A 340 8.80 -13.96 11.14
N ILE A 341 8.23 -14.32 9.99
CA ILE A 341 8.46 -13.55 8.75
C ILE A 341 7.83 -12.17 8.87
N PHE A 342 6.64 -12.07 9.47
CA PHE A 342 6.02 -10.80 9.79
C PHE A 342 6.92 -9.95 10.68
N ASN A 343 7.34 -10.50 11.82
CA ASN A 343 8.19 -9.79 12.77
C ASN A 343 9.54 -9.39 12.17
N LEU A 344 10.09 -10.18 11.23
CA LEU A 344 11.33 -9.87 10.53
C LEU A 344 11.19 -8.72 9.53
N GLU A 345 10.10 -8.67 8.74
CA GLU A 345 9.86 -7.54 7.83
C GLU A 345 9.62 -6.26 8.65
N ASN A 346 8.81 -6.34 9.71
CA ASN A 346 8.55 -5.21 10.61
C ASN A 346 9.84 -4.72 11.29
N THR A 347 10.69 -5.65 11.75
CA THR A 347 12.02 -5.34 12.30
C THR A 347 12.91 -4.61 11.30
N ALA A 348 12.89 -5.04 10.03
CA ALA A 348 13.71 -4.42 8.99
C ALA A 348 13.26 -2.98 8.71
N ASP A 349 11.95 -2.74 8.71
CA ASP A 349 11.36 -1.41 8.56
C ASP A 349 11.69 -0.52 9.77
N SER A 350 11.50 -1.00 11.00
CA SER A 350 11.90 -0.28 12.23
C SER A 350 13.38 0.13 12.20
N LEU A 351 14.28 -0.78 11.81
CA LEU A 351 15.70 -0.46 11.73
C LEU A 351 15.98 0.60 10.66
N SER A 352 15.26 0.57 9.53
CA SER A 352 15.42 1.57 8.48
C SER A 352 15.02 2.99 8.93
N ILE A 353 14.03 3.10 9.80
CA ILE A 353 13.60 4.37 10.40
C ILE A 353 14.66 4.86 11.38
N ILE A 354 15.16 4.00 12.28
CA ILE A 354 16.24 4.32 13.22
C ILE A 354 17.48 4.80 12.45
N TYR A 355 17.82 4.11 11.36
CA TYR A 355 18.93 4.46 10.50
C TYR A 355 18.76 5.86 9.88
N SER A 356 17.58 6.16 9.34
CA SER A 356 17.23 7.46 8.77
C SER A 356 17.25 8.58 9.81
N ALA A 357 16.79 8.30 11.02
CA ALA A 357 16.82 9.24 12.14
C ALA A 357 18.26 9.58 12.57
N LEU A 358 19.15 8.59 12.64
CA LEU A 358 20.56 8.81 12.98
C LEU A 358 21.33 9.58 11.90
N ASN A 359 20.99 9.37 10.62
CA ASN A 359 21.66 10.04 9.50
C ASN A 359 21.28 11.51 9.31
N SER A 360 20.16 11.95 9.89
CA SER A 360 19.60 13.27 9.63
C SER A 360 20.19 14.38 10.52
N GLY A 361 21.24 14.09 11.29
CA GLY A 361 22.21 15.04 11.86
C GLY A 361 21.68 16.10 12.85
N ARG A 362 20.40 16.07 13.23
CA ARG A 362 19.78 17.00 14.19
C ARG A 362 19.19 16.24 15.37
N ASN A 363 19.43 16.73 16.59
CA ASN A 363 18.85 16.16 17.80
C ASN A 363 17.32 16.32 17.81
N PHE A 364 16.60 15.30 18.31
CA PHE A 364 15.14 15.26 18.40
C PHE A 364 14.53 16.54 19.00
N PHE A 365 15.10 17.01 20.12
CA PHE A 365 14.66 18.22 20.81
C PHE A 365 14.85 19.50 19.97
N GLN A 366 15.92 19.59 19.18
CA GLN A 366 16.15 20.75 18.31
C GLN A 366 15.12 20.82 17.18
N ARG A 367 14.67 19.67 16.65
CA ARG A 367 13.57 19.63 15.66
C ARG A 367 12.23 20.03 16.27
N ALA A 368 11.93 19.54 17.47
CA ALA A 368 10.70 19.90 18.16
C ALA A 368 10.65 21.41 18.46
N ILE A 369 11.73 21.99 18.98
CA ILE A 369 11.79 23.42 19.32
C ILE A 369 11.71 24.30 18.05
N THR A 370 12.45 23.96 16.99
CA THR A 370 12.39 24.70 15.72
C THR A 370 11.03 24.57 15.04
N GLY A 371 10.39 23.40 15.13
CA GLY A 371 9.03 23.17 14.64
C GLY A 371 7.99 24.01 15.38
N ILE A 372 8.07 24.07 16.71
CA ILE A 372 7.18 24.91 17.54
C ILE A 372 7.41 26.39 17.23
N GLY A 373 8.66 26.84 17.13
CA GLY A 373 9.00 28.21 16.79
C GLY A 373 8.45 28.66 15.43
N LYS A 374 8.60 27.82 14.39
CA LYS A 374 8.01 28.07 13.07
C LYS A 374 6.48 28.06 13.10
N TRP A 375 5.89 27.09 13.79
CA TRP A 375 4.43 26.99 13.92
C TRP A 375 3.82 28.22 14.60
N CYS A 376 4.43 28.71 15.69
CA CYS A 376 4.03 29.94 16.35
C CYS A 376 4.15 31.14 15.40
N ALA A 377 5.29 31.29 14.72
CA ALA A 377 5.50 32.39 13.77
C ALA A 377 4.49 32.36 12.61
N GLU A 378 4.19 31.18 12.07
CA GLU A 378 3.20 31.01 11.01
C GLU A 378 1.75 31.24 11.46
N LEU A 379 1.41 30.91 12.71
CA LEU A 379 0.09 31.20 13.27
C LEU A 379 -0.12 32.69 13.46
N TYR A 380 0.84 33.39 14.07
CA TYR A 380 0.77 34.84 14.22
C TYR A 380 0.70 35.57 12.89
N ALA A 381 1.36 35.05 11.84
CA ALA A 381 1.31 35.62 10.49
C ALA A 381 0.00 35.34 9.73
N ARG A 382 -0.87 34.43 10.21
CA ARG A 382 -2.08 34.00 9.50
C ARG A 382 -3.36 34.26 10.28
N GLU A 383 -3.33 34.45 11.59
CA GLU A 383 -4.53 34.46 12.41
C GLU A 383 -4.56 35.68 13.32
N ASN A 384 -5.73 36.31 13.44
CA ASN A 384 -5.94 37.29 14.48
C ASN A 384 -6.11 36.64 15.86
N TRP A 385 -6.01 37.44 16.91
CA TRP A 385 -6.14 36.97 18.30
C TRP A 385 -7.46 36.23 18.59
N GLY A 386 -8.57 36.63 17.97
CA GLY A 386 -9.86 35.95 18.13
C GLY A 386 -9.86 34.55 17.50
N GLN A 387 -9.13 34.34 16.41
CA GLN A 387 -8.95 33.02 15.79
C GLN A 387 -7.96 32.13 16.58
N ILE A 388 -6.88 32.72 17.11
CA ILE A 388 -5.87 32.02 17.92
C ILE A 388 -6.50 31.53 19.24
N LEU A 389 -7.26 32.39 19.92
CA LEU A 389 -7.90 32.12 21.21
C LEU A 389 -9.27 31.43 21.08
N ASN A 390 -9.55 30.81 19.95
CA ASN A 390 -10.78 30.06 19.74
C ASN A 390 -10.98 29.00 20.85
N PRO A 391 -11.96 29.18 21.75
CA PRO A 391 -12.08 28.36 22.96
C PRO A 391 -12.41 26.90 22.62
N PHE A 392 -13.18 26.68 21.55
CA PHE A 392 -13.52 25.35 21.07
C PHE A 392 -12.32 24.65 20.44
N ARG A 393 -11.45 25.38 19.72
CA ARG A 393 -10.18 24.83 19.21
C ARG A 393 -9.24 24.44 20.35
N LEU A 394 -9.19 25.24 21.42
CA LEU A 394 -8.42 24.93 22.63
C LEU A 394 -8.95 23.65 23.30
N ILE A 395 -10.28 23.54 23.48
CA ILE A 395 -10.92 22.31 23.99
C ILE A 395 -10.54 21.12 23.12
N LEU A 396 -10.63 21.24 21.78
CA LEU A 396 -10.24 20.17 20.85
C LEU A 396 -8.77 19.78 21.03
N LYS A 397 -7.85 20.73 21.17
CA LYS A 397 -6.43 20.42 21.38
C LYS A 397 -6.17 19.77 22.75
N LEU A 398 -6.81 20.27 23.81
CA LEU A 398 -6.67 19.75 25.17
C LEU A 398 -7.33 18.38 25.37
N THR A 399 -8.27 17.99 24.50
CA THR A 399 -8.96 16.69 24.58
C THR A 399 -8.42 15.69 23.56
N ILE A 400 -8.39 16.05 22.27
CA ILE A 400 -8.02 15.12 21.19
C ILE A 400 -6.54 14.73 21.28
N VAL A 401 -5.63 15.65 21.60
CA VAL A 401 -4.19 15.31 21.63
C VAL A 401 -3.89 14.30 22.76
N PRO A 402 -4.31 14.53 24.02
CA PRO A 402 -4.14 13.51 25.07
C PRO A 402 -4.88 12.20 24.77
N LEU A 403 -6.09 12.25 24.21
CA LEU A 403 -6.82 11.03 23.85
C LEU A 403 -6.12 10.24 22.73
N ARG A 404 -5.49 10.91 21.75
CA ARG A 404 -4.68 10.23 20.72
C ARG A 404 -3.47 9.54 21.34
N ILE A 405 -2.79 10.19 22.27
CA ILE A 405 -1.65 9.59 23.00
C ILE A 405 -2.14 8.39 23.83
N LEU A 406 -3.27 8.53 24.52
CA LEU A 406 -3.87 7.46 25.31
C LEU A 406 -4.28 6.27 24.42
N PHE A 407 -4.91 6.52 23.27
CA PHE A 407 -5.28 5.48 22.31
C PHE A 407 -4.07 4.82 21.69
N PHE A 408 -3.00 5.57 21.43
CA PHE A 408 -1.73 5.00 20.99
C PHE A 408 -1.16 4.02 22.02
N PHE A 409 -1.02 4.43 23.28
CA PHE A 409 -0.54 3.51 24.33
C PHE A 409 -1.51 2.36 24.59
N GLY A 410 -2.81 2.63 24.56
CA GLY A 410 -3.83 1.59 24.71
C GLY A 410 -3.78 0.56 23.58
N HIS A 411 -3.45 0.98 22.36
CA HIS A 411 -3.21 0.09 21.23
C HIS A 411 -1.96 -0.78 21.43
N LEU A 412 -0.83 -0.18 21.83
CA LEU A 412 0.39 -0.96 22.12
C LEU A 412 0.13 -2.04 23.18
N VAL A 413 -0.57 -1.68 24.25
CA VAL A 413 -0.98 -2.63 25.29
C VAL A 413 -1.90 -3.69 24.71
N SER A 414 -2.91 -3.28 23.94
CA SER A 414 -3.86 -4.18 23.31
C SER A 414 -3.20 -5.22 22.39
N ILE A 415 -2.18 -4.86 21.61
CA ILE A 415 -1.42 -5.82 20.81
C ILE A 415 -0.50 -6.66 21.68
N GLY A 416 0.17 -6.05 22.66
CA GLY A 416 1.10 -6.78 23.52
C GLY A 416 0.46 -8.00 24.19
N VAL A 417 -0.81 -7.87 24.60
CA VAL A 417 -1.57 -8.94 25.24
C VAL A 417 -2.17 -9.97 24.26
N THR A 418 -1.78 -9.99 22.99
CA THR A 418 -2.32 -10.97 22.01
C THR A 418 -1.56 -12.30 21.98
N ALA A 419 -0.31 -12.32 22.45
CA ALA A 419 0.59 -13.48 22.40
C ALA A 419 1.13 -13.83 23.80
N ASP A 420 0.31 -13.70 24.84
CA ASP A 420 0.74 -13.77 26.24
C ASP A 420 0.64 -15.16 26.89
N ARG A 421 -0.11 -16.09 26.29
CA ARG A 421 -0.41 -17.42 26.89
C ARG A 421 0.64 -18.49 26.57
N VAL A 422 1.90 -18.20 26.88
CA VAL A 422 3.03 -19.10 26.59
C VAL A 422 3.32 -20.02 27.77
N PRO A 423 3.39 -21.35 27.58
CA PRO A 423 3.74 -22.26 28.66
C PRO A 423 5.11 -21.91 29.25
N GLY A 424 5.15 -21.66 30.57
CA GLY A 424 6.40 -21.41 31.30
C GLY A 424 6.96 -19.98 31.22
N ILE A 425 6.28 -19.05 30.53
CA ILE A 425 6.65 -17.63 30.52
C ILE A 425 5.51 -16.82 31.18
N PRO A 426 5.80 -15.93 32.14
CA PRO A 426 4.78 -15.05 32.71
C PRO A 426 4.10 -14.19 31.62
N GLU A 427 2.78 -14.13 31.64
CA GLU A 427 1.96 -13.37 30.67
C GLU A 427 2.41 -11.90 30.57
N VAL A 428 2.73 -11.28 31.71
CA VAL A 428 3.25 -9.90 31.78
C VAL A 428 4.53 -9.72 30.99
N LEU A 429 5.45 -10.70 31.04
CA LEU A 429 6.72 -10.62 30.32
C LEU A 429 6.48 -10.68 28.81
N SER A 430 5.63 -11.61 28.36
CA SER A 430 5.27 -11.71 26.95
C SER A 430 4.57 -10.45 26.44
N ALA A 431 3.66 -9.89 27.26
CA ALA A 431 2.97 -8.64 26.93
C ALA A 431 3.93 -7.45 26.81
N ILE A 432 4.92 -7.33 27.70
CA ILE A 432 5.94 -6.29 27.61
C ILE A 432 6.78 -6.44 26.34
N LEU A 433 7.18 -7.68 25.98
CA LEU A 433 7.92 -7.92 24.75
C LEU A 433 7.10 -7.51 23.51
N GLY A 434 5.81 -7.80 23.52
CA GLY A 434 4.88 -7.36 22.48
C GLY A 434 4.76 -5.85 22.39
N ILE A 435 4.54 -5.16 23.52
CA ILE A 435 4.47 -3.69 23.59
C ILE A 435 5.75 -3.04 23.04
N ILE A 436 6.93 -3.56 23.42
CA ILE A 436 8.21 -3.01 22.99
C ILE A 436 8.39 -3.19 21.47
N SER A 437 8.11 -4.39 20.96
CA SER A 437 8.24 -4.67 19.53
C SER A 437 7.29 -3.80 18.70
N GLU A 438 6.02 -3.74 19.08
CA GLU A 438 5.03 -2.91 18.41
C GLU A 438 5.42 -1.43 18.47
N GLY A 439 5.90 -0.96 19.62
CA GLY A 439 6.36 0.42 19.77
C GLY A 439 7.51 0.82 18.83
N PHE A 440 8.37 -0.13 18.44
CA PHE A 440 9.42 0.11 17.43
C PHE A 440 8.87 0.15 16.00
N GLU A 441 7.82 -0.60 15.70
CA GLU A 441 7.12 -0.61 14.41
C GLU A 441 6.34 0.71 14.23
N ASP A 442 5.62 1.10 15.26
CA ASP A 442 4.76 2.28 15.31
C ASP A 442 5.52 3.60 15.51
N MET A 443 6.84 3.54 15.62
CA MET A 443 7.69 4.70 15.89
C MET A 443 7.61 5.79 14.79
N HIS A 444 7.17 5.42 13.58
CA HIS A 444 6.92 6.32 12.47
C HIS A 444 5.80 7.35 12.76
N TYR A 445 4.87 7.09 13.70
CA TYR A 445 3.87 8.07 14.14
C TYR A 445 4.48 9.33 14.75
N PHE A 446 5.65 9.19 15.39
CA PHE A 446 6.37 10.31 16.02
C PHE A 446 7.54 10.82 15.18
N MET A 447 7.94 10.06 14.16
CA MET A 447 8.99 10.42 13.22
C MET A 447 8.39 10.71 11.86
N SER A 448 7.76 11.88 11.71
CA SER A 448 7.31 12.32 10.40
C SER A 448 8.51 12.52 9.48
N HIS A 449 8.55 11.74 8.39
CA HIS A 449 9.43 11.99 7.26
C HIS A 449 8.84 13.14 6.43
N SER A 450 9.08 14.38 6.85
CA SER A 450 8.82 15.54 5.99
C SER A 450 9.89 15.62 4.90
N HIS A 451 9.74 14.82 3.86
CA HIS A 451 10.43 15.04 2.58
C HIS A 451 9.72 16.19 1.84
N GLU A 452 9.85 17.41 2.36
CA GLU A 452 9.26 18.63 1.78
C GLU A 452 10.30 19.37 0.91
N HIS A 453 10.90 18.68 -0.05
CA HIS A 453 11.83 19.30 -0.98
C HIS A 453 11.47 18.94 -2.41
N ARG A 454 11.45 19.95 -3.29
CA ARG A 454 11.38 19.75 -4.73
C ARG A 454 12.69 19.13 -5.16
N HIS A 455 12.66 17.92 -5.68
CA HIS A 455 13.84 17.25 -6.19
C HIS A 455 14.29 17.93 -7.48
N THR A 456 15.50 18.47 -7.48
CA THR A 456 16.16 18.97 -8.69
C THR A 456 16.89 17.87 -9.44
N ASP A 457 17.19 16.75 -8.77
CA ASP A 457 17.87 15.58 -9.34
C ASP A 457 16.85 14.51 -9.80
N PHE A 458 17.01 14.04 -11.04
CA PHE A 458 16.24 12.96 -11.62
C PHE A 458 16.35 11.67 -10.81
N ARG A 459 17.52 11.34 -10.23
CA ARG A 459 17.68 10.08 -9.47
C ARG A 459 16.85 10.07 -8.20
N GLU A 460 16.72 11.21 -7.54
CA GLU A 460 15.83 11.34 -6.38
C GLU A 460 14.37 11.21 -6.79
N ALA A 461 13.96 11.87 -7.89
CA ALA A 461 12.62 11.74 -8.46
C ALA A 461 12.29 10.29 -8.86
N LEU A 462 13.25 9.58 -9.47
CA LEU A 462 13.14 8.17 -9.85
C LEU A 462 13.00 7.27 -8.62
N LYS A 463 13.82 7.53 -7.60
CA LYS A 463 13.77 6.78 -6.34
C LYS A 463 12.48 7.04 -5.57
N GLU A 464 11.92 8.24 -5.58
CA GLU A 464 10.60 8.49 -4.98
C GLU A 464 9.49 7.81 -5.79
N ARG A 465 9.57 7.86 -7.13
CA ARG A 465 8.55 7.29 -8.02
C ARG A 465 8.47 5.76 -7.97
N LEU A 466 9.63 5.10 -8.00
CA LEU A 466 9.78 3.65 -8.10
C LEU A 466 10.22 2.99 -6.78
N GLY A 467 10.71 3.79 -5.84
CA GLY A 467 11.09 3.30 -4.52
C GLY A 467 9.90 2.93 -3.67
N LYS A 468 10.21 2.33 -2.54
CA LYS A 468 9.22 1.79 -1.62
C LYS A 468 8.59 2.90 -0.80
N ASP A 469 7.52 3.51 -1.29
CA ASP A 469 6.55 4.16 -0.41
C ASP A 469 5.71 3.07 0.28
N HIS A 470 6.31 2.41 1.27
CA HIS A 470 5.58 1.61 2.27
C HIS A 470 5.12 2.47 3.47
N GLY A 471 5.27 3.79 3.40
CA GLY A 471 4.61 4.69 4.33
C GLY A 471 3.10 4.64 4.11
N HIS A 472 2.40 3.79 4.87
CA HIS A 472 0.98 3.97 5.09
C HIS A 472 0.74 5.44 5.47
N SER A 473 -0.02 6.18 4.68
CA SER A 473 -0.33 7.56 5.02
C SER A 473 -1.28 7.55 6.23
N HIS A 474 -0.74 7.65 7.43
CA HIS A 474 -1.51 7.77 8.68
C HIS A 474 -2.08 9.20 8.89
N GLU A 475 -2.17 10.02 7.82
CA GLU A 475 -2.70 11.39 7.87
C GLU A 475 -4.14 11.47 8.42
N ALA A 476 -4.84 10.34 8.51
CA ALA A 476 -5.97 10.16 9.41
C ALA A 476 -6.18 8.67 9.73
N ASP A 477 -5.44 8.15 10.71
CA ASP A 477 -5.67 6.86 11.35
C ASP A 477 -7.14 6.73 11.82
N LEU A 478 -7.67 5.50 11.82
CA LEU A 478 -9.08 5.22 12.14
C LEU A 478 -9.51 5.72 13.54
N PRO A 479 -8.69 5.58 14.60
CA PRO A 479 -8.96 6.19 15.92
C PRO A 479 -9.11 7.71 15.85
N THR A 480 -8.26 8.38 15.08
CA THR A 480 -8.38 9.82 14.86
C THR A 480 -9.62 10.19 14.07
N ARG A 481 -10.05 9.36 13.11
CA ARG A 481 -11.34 9.57 12.42
C ARG A 481 -12.51 9.42 13.39
N MET A 482 -12.47 8.45 14.31
CA MET A 482 -13.49 8.27 15.34
C MET A 482 -13.52 9.46 16.32
N LEU A 483 -12.37 9.92 16.82
CA LEU A 483 -12.30 11.13 17.65
C LEU A 483 -12.83 12.35 16.89
N LYS A 484 -12.43 12.54 15.63
CA LYS A 484 -12.95 13.62 14.80
C LYS A 484 -14.46 13.53 14.61
N PHE A 485 -15.04 12.33 14.55
CA PHE A 485 -16.47 12.10 14.44
C PHE A 485 -17.22 12.44 15.74
N ILE A 486 -16.75 11.92 16.88
CA ILE A 486 -17.34 12.19 18.21
C ILE A 486 -17.32 13.69 18.51
N PHE A 487 -16.21 14.36 18.18
CA PHE A 487 -16.03 15.79 18.43
C PHE A 487 -16.57 16.69 17.31
N ILE A 488 -17.34 16.17 16.34
CA ILE A 488 -17.98 16.97 15.26
C ILE A 488 -18.70 18.22 15.81
N PRO A 489 -19.50 18.14 16.89
CA PRO A 489 -20.17 19.33 17.43
C PRO A 489 -19.20 20.43 17.85
N ILE A 490 -18.07 20.05 18.48
CA ILE A 490 -17.05 21.01 18.92
C ILE A 490 -16.25 21.55 17.72
N TYR A 491 -15.96 20.71 16.72
CA TYR A 491 -15.39 21.16 15.45
C TYR A 491 -16.28 22.18 14.74
N PHE A 492 -17.61 22.00 14.78
CA PHE A 492 -18.58 22.94 14.22
C PHE A 492 -18.57 24.28 14.95
N LEU A 493 -18.58 24.27 16.28
CA LEU A 493 -18.47 25.51 17.07
C LEU A 493 -17.13 26.22 16.85
N ALA A 494 -16.03 25.46 16.80
CA ALA A 494 -14.72 26.01 16.46
C ALA A 494 -14.71 26.62 15.05
N THR A 495 -15.44 26.02 14.11
CA THR A 495 -15.56 26.52 12.74
C THR A 495 -16.36 27.82 12.69
N LEU A 496 -17.52 27.89 13.35
CA LEU A 496 -18.34 29.10 13.41
C LEU A 496 -17.56 30.27 14.03
N TRP A 497 -16.83 30.00 15.10
CA TRP A 497 -15.98 31.00 15.75
C TRP A 497 -14.88 31.49 14.81
N ASP A 498 -14.13 30.57 14.20
CA ASP A 498 -13.03 30.92 13.28
C ASP A 498 -13.53 31.62 12.01
N TYR A 499 -14.70 31.23 11.50
CA TYR A 499 -15.40 31.90 10.40
C TYR A 499 -15.78 33.33 10.77
N GLY A 500 -16.43 33.53 11.91
CA GLY A 500 -16.85 34.85 12.39
C GLY A 500 -15.67 35.81 12.60
N PHE A 501 -14.61 35.34 13.29
CA PHE A 501 -13.43 36.17 13.52
C PHE A 501 -12.53 36.32 12.28
N SER A 502 -12.61 35.42 11.28
CA SER A 502 -11.90 35.63 10.01
C SER A 502 -12.42 36.84 9.21
N GLN A 503 -13.65 37.28 9.47
CA GLN A 503 -14.21 38.48 8.85
C GLN A 503 -13.50 39.77 9.33
N LEU A 504 -12.78 39.71 10.45
CA LEU A 504 -12.02 40.82 11.02
C LEU A 504 -10.56 40.87 10.52
N ASN A 505 -10.15 39.95 9.63
CA ASN A 505 -8.80 39.96 9.07
C ASN A 505 -8.63 41.10 8.08
N ASN A 506 -7.58 41.91 8.26
CA ASN A 506 -7.21 42.93 7.28
C ASN A 506 -6.39 42.29 6.14
N PRO A 507 -6.86 42.32 4.88
CA PRO A 507 -6.17 41.70 3.75
C PRO A 507 -4.80 42.32 3.43
N GLU A 508 -4.51 43.56 3.85
CA GLU A 508 -3.21 44.22 3.63
C GLU A 508 -2.11 43.72 4.57
N VAL A 509 -2.47 43.35 5.81
CA VAL A 509 -1.54 42.85 6.84
C VAL A 509 -1.47 41.32 6.81
N ASN A 510 -2.59 40.65 6.54
CA ASN A 510 -2.72 39.20 6.57
C ASN A 510 -2.85 38.63 5.15
N GLN A 511 -1.84 38.88 4.29
CA GLN A 511 -1.82 38.46 2.88
C GLN A 511 -2.11 36.96 2.64
N ARG A 512 -1.97 36.12 3.68
CA ARG A 512 -2.17 34.66 3.61
C ARG A 512 -3.46 34.14 4.26
N SER A 513 -4.30 35.04 4.80
CA SER A 513 -5.58 34.68 5.46
C SER A 513 -6.70 35.62 5.02
N PRO A 514 -7.14 35.53 3.75
CA PRO A 514 -8.36 36.20 3.32
C PRO A 514 -9.56 35.70 4.15
N HIS A 515 -10.65 36.48 4.16
CA HIS A 515 -11.92 36.08 4.76
C HIS A 515 -12.23 34.62 4.42
N ALA A 516 -12.18 33.75 5.43
CA ALA A 516 -12.38 32.33 5.21
C ALA A 516 -13.87 32.13 4.97
N ASP A 517 -14.26 31.44 3.90
CA ASP A 517 -15.61 30.91 3.81
C ASP A 517 -15.80 29.81 4.86
N PHE A 518 -17.06 29.49 5.17
CA PHE A 518 -17.36 28.47 6.19
C PHE A 518 -16.67 27.13 5.89
N LYS A 519 -16.58 26.75 4.62
CA LYS A 519 -15.92 25.51 4.16
C LYS A 519 -14.42 25.53 4.45
N SER A 520 -13.75 26.65 4.22
CA SER A 520 -12.33 26.81 4.51
C SER A 520 -12.06 26.80 6.01
N ALA A 521 -12.87 27.51 6.80
CA ALA A 521 -12.80 27.44 8.26
C ALA A 521 -13.02 26.01 8.78
N TRP A 522 -13.97 25.27 8.21
CA TRP A 522 -14.24 23.87 8.56
C TRP A 522 -13.05 22.96 8.28
N ASN A 523 -12.49 23.09 7.07
CA ASN A 523 -11.32 22.32 6.66
C ASN A 523 -10.11 22.64 7.54
N LYS A 524 -9.88 23.91 7.85
CA LYS A 524 -8.83 24.36 8.76
C LYS A 524 -8.93 23.72 10.14
N GLN A 525 -10.10 23.73 10.77
CA GLN A 525 -10.25 23.12 12.11
C GLN A 525 -9.96 21.63 12.09
N ARG A 526 -10.39 20.92 11.04
CA ARG A 526 -10.17 19.46 10.92
C ARG A 526 -8.76 19.07 10.50
N GLY A 527 -7.87 20.04 10.25
CA GLY A 527 -6.53 19.82 9.74
C GLY A 527 -6.50 19.38 8.28
N ASN A 528 -7.60 19.58 7.54
CA ASN A 528 -7.60 19.37 6.10
C ASN A 528 -6.90 20.55 5.43
N PRO A 529 -6.06 20.32 4.40
CA PRO A 529 -5.42 21.40 3.68
C PRO A 529 -6.47 22.38 3.13
N PHE A 530 -6.20 23.69 3.24
CA PHE A 530 -7.03 24.75 2.68
C PHE A 530 -7.23 24.52 1.17
N ASP A 531 -8.47 24.19 0.79
CA ASP A 531 -8.98 24.16 -0.59
C ASP A 531 -9.23 25.60 -1.10
N SER A 532 -8.31 26.53 -0.83
CA SER A 532 -8.28 27.74 -1.64
C SER A 532 -7.86 27.26 -3.04
N GLU A 533 -8.79 27.30 -4.00
CA GLU A 533 -8.45 27.12 -5.41
C GLU A 533 -7.39 28.15 -5.76
N THR A 534 -6.12 27.75 -5.75
CA THR A 534 -5.00 28.60 -6.15
C THR A 534 -4.77 28.48 -7.66
N LYS A 535 -4.37 29.61 -8.23
CA LYS A 535 -4.36 29.97 -9.66
C LYS A 535 -3.21 29.37 -10.49
N GLU A 536 -2.41 28.45 -9.96
CA GLU A 536 -1.25 27.97 -10.71
C GLU A 536 -1.65 26.92 -11.76
N ASN A 537 -1.69 27.40 -13.01
CA ASN A 537 -1.73 26.58 -14.20
C ASN A 537 -0.32 26.04 -14.43
N VAL A 538 -0.05 24.80 -14.01
CA VAL A 538 1.21 24.13 -14.33
C VAL A 538 1.15 23.76 -15.81
N VAL A 539 1.95 24.44 -16.61
CA VAL A 539 2.10 24.15 -18.05
C VAL A 539 3.01 22.95 -18.20
N VAL A 540 2.56 21.97 -18.97
CA VAL A 540 3.39 20.82 -19.38
C VAL A 540 4.07 21.23 -20.66
N GLU A 541 5.38 21.42 -20.61
CA GLU A 541 6.16 21.88 -21.76
C GLU A 541 6.59 20.69 -22.62
N THR A 542 6.85 19.54 -21.98
CA THR A 542 7.42 18.37 -22.65
C THR A 542 6.37 17.29 -22.90
N GLN A 543 5.95 17.13 -24.16
CA GLN A 543 5.15 15.98 -24.60
C GLN A 543 6.08 14.79 -24.89
N PRO A 544 5.57 13.54 -24.75
CA PRO A 544 6.35 12.38 -25.19
C PRO A 544 6.58 12.42 -26.71
N SER A 545 7.56 11.65 -27.18
CA SER A 545 7.79 11.47 -28.62
C SER A 545 6.56 10.89 -29.34
N GLU A 546 6.41 11.19 -30.64
CA GLU A 546 5.38 10.57 -31.48
C GLU A 546 5.56 9.03 -31.57
N GLU A 547 6.80 8.57 -31.44
CA GLU A 547 7.14 7.14 -31.34
C GLU A 547 6.52 6.50 -30.09
N TRP A 548 6.61 7.15 -28.92
CA TRP A 548 5.95 6.68 -27.71
C TRP A 548 4.42 6.70 -27.81
N GLU A 549 3.82 7.72 -28.44
CA GLU A 549 2.36 7.74 -28.63
C GLU A 549 1.89 6.52 -29.44
N THR A 550 2.67 6.14 -30.45
CA THR A 550 2.44 4.94 -31.26
C THR A 550 2.59 3.66 -30.43
N GLU A 551 3.66 3.53 -29.64
CA GLU A 551 3.85 2.39 -28.74
C GLU A 551 2.77 2.27 -27.68
N GLN A 552 2.35 3.39 -27.10
CA GLN A 552 1.27 3.43 -26.11
C GLN A 552 -0.04 2.96 -26.75
N ALA A 553 -0.33 3.38 -27.98
CA ALA A 553 -1.49 2.91 -28.74
C ALA A 553 -1.42 1.40 -28.99
N LEU A 554 -0.31 0.90 -29.54
CA LEU A 554 -0.08 -0.52 -29.83
C LEU A 554 -0.22 -1.37 -28.55
N TYR A 555 0.36 -0.93 -27.45
CA TYR A 555 0.27 -1.59 -26.15
C TYR A 555 -1.19 -1.77 -25.70
N HIS A 556 -1.99 -0.70 -25.72
CA HIS A 556 -3.38 -0.77 -25.27
C HIS A 556 -4.26 -1.55 -26.24
N VAL A 557 -4.04 -1.46 -27.56
CA VAL A 557 -4.78 -2.25 -28.57
C VAL A 557 -4.53 -3.74 -28.35
N ASN A 558 -3.27 -4.15 -28.19
CA ASN A 558 -2.92 -5.56 -27.96
C ASN A 558 -3.44 -6.06 -26.62
N LEU A 559 -3.33 -5.25 -25.56
CA LEU A 559 -3.88 -5.58 -24.25
C LEU A 559 -5.40 -5.81 -24.33
N TYR A 560 -6.12 -4.88 -24.98
CA TYR A 560 -7.57 -4.99 -25.15
C TYR A 560 -7.96 -6.23 -25.94
N ARG A 561 -7.24 -6.54 -27.03
CA ARG A 561 -7.49 -7.75 -27.84
C ARG A 561 -7.38 -9.02 -27.01
N GLN A 562 -6.29 -9.14 -26.25
CA GLN A 562 -6.04 -10.31 -25.41
C GLN A 562 -7.10 -10.48 -24.31
N GLU A 563 -7.52 -9.39 -23.67
CA GLU A 563 -8.49 -9.44 -22.58
C GLU A 563 -9.93 -9.68 -23.04
N HIS A 564 -10.32 -9.14 -24.20
CA HIS A 564 -11.73 -9.10 -24.62
C HIS A 564 -12.10 -10.09 -25.72
N PHE A 565 -11.13 -10.71 -26.41
CA PHE A 565 -11.39 -11.58 -27.57
C PHE A 565 -10.77 -12.99 -27.47
N LYS A 566 -9.68 -13.22 -26.72
CA LYS A 566 -8.97 -14.54 -26.70
C LYS A 566 -9.78 -15.72 -26.11
N ARG A 567 -10.92 -15.48 -25.43
CA ARG A 567 -11.73 -16.54 -24.76
C ARG A 567 -13.24 -16.26 -24.79
N THR A 568 -13.79 -15.84 -25.92
CA THR A 568 -15.21 -15.46 -26.00
C THR A 568 -16.09 -16.62 -26.42
N LEU A 569 -17.02 -17.02 -25.55
CA LEU A 569 -17.96 -18.14 -25.80
C LEU A 569 -19.22 -17.73 -26.60
N LEU A 570 -19.52 -16.44 -26.70
CA LEU A 570 -20.76 -15.93 -27.29
C LEU A 570 -20.50 -15.06 -28.51
N LYS A 571 -21.14 -15.38 -29.64
CA LYS A 571 -20.97 -14.74 -30.96
C LYS A 571 -19.48 -14.57 -31.34
N PRO A 572 -18.73 -15.69 -31.45
CA PRO A 572 -17.30 -15.65 -31.74
C PRO A 572 -17.00 -14.87 -33.02
N GLU A 573 -17.83 -15.00 -34.06
CA GLU A 573 -17.67 -14.25 -35.32
C GLU A 573 -17.60 -12.72 -35.16
N VAL A 574 -18.40 -12.15 -34.25
CA VAL A 574 -18.37 -10.70 -33.98
C VAL A 574 -17.12 -10.31 -33.21
N ALA A 575 -16.67 -11.18 -32.30
CA ALA A 575 -15.42 -11.00 -31.56
C ALA A 575 -14.21 -11.09 -32.52
N ASP A 576 -14.22 -12.06 -33.42
CA ASP A 576 -13.16 -12.30 -34.40
C ASP A 576 -13.06 -11.15 -35.40
N LYS A 577 -14.20 -10.67 -35.95
CA LYS A 577 -14.22 -9.50 -36.83
C LYS A 577 -13.64 -8.25 -36.15
N LYS A 578 -13.97 -8.01 -34.87
CA LYS A 578 -13.39 -6.90 -34.11
C LYS A 578 -11.91 -7.10 -33.82
N SER A 579 -11.50 -8.33 -33.50
CA SER A 579 -10.10 -8.67 -33.24
C SER A 579 -9.23 -8.50 -34.50
N GLN A 580 -9.75 -8.91 -35.67
CA GLN A 580 -9.11 -8.73 -36.97
C GLN A 580 -8.99 -7.25 -37.33
N LYS A 581 -10.04 -6.44 -37.14
CA LYS A 581 -9.95 -4.99 -37.39
C LYS A 581 -8.96 -4.28 -36.48
N LEU A 582 -8.86 -4.69 -35.21
CA LEU A 582 -7.80 -4.18 -34.33
C LEU A 582 -6.40 -4.67 -34.72
N LEU A 583 -6.27 -5.83 -35.36
CA LEU A 583 -5.00 -6.30 -35.93
C LEU A 583 -4.61 -5.49 -37.17
N GLU A 584 -5.57 -5.10 -38.01
CA GLU A 584 -5.34 -4.16 -39.11
C GLU A 584 -4.89 -2.79 -38.59
N LEU A 585 -5.54 -2.26 -37.54
CA LEU A 585 -5.10 -1.04 -36.86
C LEU A 585 -3.68 -1.16 -36.32
N ASP A 586 -3.31 -2.30 -35.71
CA ASP A 586 -1.95 -2.55 -35.22
C ASP A 586 -0.91 -2.46 -36.36
N ARG A 587 -1.21 -3.08 -37.52
CA ARG A 587 -0.36 -2.98 -38.72
C ARG A 587 -0.23 -1.55 -39.23
N SER A 588 -1.34 -0.80 -39.30
CA SER A 588 -1.31 0.60 -39.74
C SER A 588 -0.52 1.50 -38.79
N LEU A 589 -0.64 1.29 -37.48
CA LEU A 589 0.15 2.02 -36.48
C LEU A 589 1.65 1.74 -36.62
N ARG A 590 2.05 0.49 -36.90
CA ARG A 590 3.46 0.12 -37.15
C ARG A 590 4.01 0.66 -38.47
N GLY A 591 3.14 0.92 -39.46
CA GLY A 591 3.52 1.42 -40.78
C GLY A 591 3.97 2.88 -40.81
N GLY A 592 3.65 3.67 -39.77
CA GLY A 592 4.13 5.05 -39.63
C GLY A 592 3.51 6.08 -40.61
N GLU A 593 2.46 5.70 -41.34
CA GLU A 593 1.89 6.55 -42.41
C GLU A 593 1.14 7.79 -41.90
N ASN A 594 0.63 7.77 -40.66
CA ASN A 594 -0.15 8.86 -40.06
C ASN A 594 0.07 8.93 -38.53
N LYS A 595 -0.24 10.08 -37.91
CA LYS A 595 -0.15 10.23 -36.45
C LYS A 595 -1.09 9.25 -35.74
N ALA A 596 -0.60 8.58 -34.70
CA ALA A 596 -1.35 7.55 -33.98
C ALA A 596 -2.72 8.03 -33.45
N HIS A 597 -2.79 9.28 -32.99
CA HIS A 597 -4.04 9.90 -32.54
C HIS A 597 -5.10 9.99 -33.63
N GLU A 598 -4.72 10.40 -34.84
CA GLU A 598 -5.63 10.54 -35.97
C GLU A 598 -6.13 9.17 -36.45
N LEU A 599 -5.23 8.19 -36.55
CA LEU A 599 -5.56 6.82 -36.91
C LEU A 599 -6.59 6.21 -35.95
N ILE A 600 -6.36 6.32 -34.64
CA ILE A 600 -7.29 5.75 -33.63
C ILE A 600 -8.64 6.49 -33.66
N THR A 601 -8.63 7.80 -33.85
CA THR A 601 -9.86 8.60 -33.88
C THR A 601 -10.72 8.27 -35.11
N ASN A 602 -10.08 8.03 -36.26
CA ASN A 602 -10.77 7.58 -37.47
C ASN A 602 -11.27 6.14 -37.31
N GLU A 603 -10.43 5.25 -36.78
CA GLU A 603 -10.77 3.84 -36.59
C GLU A 603 -11.92 3.64 -35.59
N ALA A 604 -12.03 4.49 -34.56
CA ALA A 604 -13.15 4.47 -33.62
C ALA A 604 -14.53 4.62 -34.30
N ARG A 605 -14.59 5.23 -35.49
CA ARG A 605 -15.84 5.42 -36.26
C ARG A 605 -16.27 4.19 -37.04
N ASN A 606 -15.41 3.17 -37.15
CA ASN A 606 -15.67 1.96 -37.93
C ASN A 606 -16.92 1.20 -37.41
N PRO A 607 -17.91 0.90 -38.28
CA PRO A 607 -19.16 0.26 -37.87
C PRO A 607 -18.97 -1.13 -37.26
N VAL A 608 -17.87 -1.83 -37.57
CA VAL A 608 -17.55 -3.13 -36.96
C VAL A 608 -17.50 -3.03 -35.44
N TYR A 609 -16.92 -1.95 -34.89
CA TYR A 609 -16.84 -1.77 -33.44
C TYR A 609 -18.19 -1.48 -32.80
N LYS A 610 -19.17 -0.96 -33.54
CA LYS A 610 -20.53 -0.66 -33.04
C LYS A 610 -21.42 -1.90 -32.93
N THR A 611 -20.98 -3.04 -33.47
CA THR A 611 -21.76 -4.28 -33.42
C THR A 611 -21.80 -4.87 -32.00
N HIS A 612 -22.98 -5.04 -31.43
CA HIS A 612 -23.15 -5.57 -30.07
C HIS A 612 -23.05 -7.10 -30.01
N ARG A 613 -22.32 -7.60 -29.01
CA ARG A 613 -22.28 -9.05 -28.70
C ARG A 613 -23.46 -9.52 -27.83
N PHE A 614 -24.01 -8.62 -27.01
CA PHE A 614 -25.03 -8.94 -26.00
C PHE A 614 -26.29 -8.08 -26.16
N PHE A 615 -26.45 -7.00 -25.38
CA PHE A 615 -27.56 -6.04 -25.51
C PHE A 615 -27.22 -4.91 -26.48
N SER A 616 -28.20 -4.45 -27.25
CA SER A 616 -28.11 -3.43 -28.31
C SER A 616 -28.32 -1.98 -27.84
N LYS A 617 -28.02 -1.66 -26.58
CA LYS A 617 -28.16 -0.28 -26.05
C LYS A 617 -26.81 0.37 -25.77
N GLY A 618 -26.65 1.60 -26.26
CA GLY A 618 -25.49 2.46 -26.01
C GLY A 618 -24.24 2.09 -26.81
N PRO A 619 -23.12 2.80 -26.62
CA PRO A 619 -21.86 2.48 -27.30
C PRO A 619 -21.31 1.14 -26.85
N THR A 620 -20.65 0.41 -27.75
CA THR A 620 -20.03 -0.87 -27.35
C THR A 620 -18.79 -0.64 -26.50
N GLN A 621 -18.34 -1.68 -25.78
CA GLN A 621 -17.09 -1.59 -25.02
C GLN A 621 -15.85 -1.35 -25.89
N THR A 622 -15.89 -1.72 -27.18
CA THR A 622 -14.75 -1.58 -28.10
C THR A 622 -14.70 -0.16 -28.66
N GLU A 623 -15.86 0.40 -29.01
CA GLU A 623 -16.02 1.82 -29.38
C GLU A 623 -15.58 2.74 -28.22
N ALA A 624 -16.12 2.51 -27.03
CA ALA A 624 -15.77 3.28 -25.83
C ALA A 624 -14.31 3.06 -25.36
N PHE A 625 -13.62 2.03 -25.87
CA PHE A 625 -12.20 1.80 -25.65
C PHE A 625 -11.37 2.68 -26.58
N LEU A 626 -11.64 2.65 -27.88
CA LEU A 626 -10.91 3.44 -28.88
C LEU A 626 -11.05 4.96 -28.63
N GLU A 627 -12.25 5.43 -28.28
CA GLU A 627 -12.47 6.83 -27.87
C GLU A 627 -11.64 7.23 -26.65
N LYS A 628 -11.54 6.34 -25.66
CA LYS A 628 -10.72 6.60 -24.46
C LYS A 628 -9.24 6.52 -24.76
N LEU A 629 -8.83 5.65 -25.68
CA LEU A 629 -7.44 5.52 -26.09
C LEU A 629 -6.99 6.79 -26.82
N SER A 630 -7.79 7.29 -27.77
CA SER A 630 -7.53 8.56 -28.46
C SER A 630 -7.32 9.72 -27.49
N ASN A 631 -8.21 9.88 -26.49
CA ASN A 631 -8.09 10.89 -25.43
C ASN A 631 -6.91 10.67 -24.45
N ARG A 632 -6.33 9.48 -24.43
CA ARG A 632 -5.22 9.12 -23.54
C ARG A 632 -3.86 9.40 -24.17
N ILE A 633 -3.76 9.16 -25.48
CA ILE A 633 -2.56 9.46 -26.26
C ILE A 633 -2.50 10.91 -26.72
N SER A 634 -3.64 11.62 -26.75
CA SER A 634 -3.66 13.05 -27.09
C SER A 634 -2.74 13.86 -26.17
N PRO A 635 -2.09 14.93 -26.67
CA PRO A 635 -1.35 15.87 -25.85
C PRO A 635 -2.20 16.36 -24.67
N ALA A 636 -1.59 16.52 -23.50
CA ALA A 636 -2.30 17.00 -22.32
C ALA A 636 -2.70 18.47 -22.54
N ALA A 637 -3.97 18.72 -22.89
CA ALA A 637 -4.55 20.07 -23.03
C ALA A 637 -4.64 20.83 -21.70
#